data_AF-A0A1B6EYU6-F1
#
_entry.id   AF-A0A1B6EYU6-F1
#
_cell.length_a   1.000
_cell.length_b   1.000
_cell.length_c   1.000
_cell.angle_alpha   90.00
_cell.angle_beta   90.00
_cell.angle_gamma   90.00
#
_symmetry.space_group_name_H-M   'P 1'
#
loop_
_entity.id
_entity.type
_entity.pdbx_description
1 polymer ?
#
loop_
_entity_poly.entity_id
_entity_poly.type
_entity_poly.pdbx_seq_one_letter_code
_entity_poly.pdbx_strand_id
1 'polypeptide(L)'
;TGSDEGHDGATGEDFDPFLGDQDEGDGSNNSMLVAPPETQWYHGRLDRYTAEERLWEASRMGSYLVRESDRKPGSYVLSYLGRTGINHFRITAVCGDFYIGGRQFDSLPDLIGYYTSCSDLLKRERLIHPVAPPEPVNDKKRIVAILPYTKMPDTDELSFQKGDIFFVHNDMGDGWLWVTAHRTGEQGMIFRDLVDDLDENIDPNTVFNWFHPNVTKSEAVDMLVKSGPGSFLVRPSDNSPGDYSLFFHINNQIQRFRIEKKGVRYLMGGRTFECLDAVINRYRKEQIVEGHTLVQPTLNDSEAPVKSKEVQHAEKIYATLRECREQSGIKKTKGIKMQGYLCKKSEKNKKWKSLYFVLNVDETDTHLCFYDNPKRTKPKGLIDLSCAYLYQVHDSVFDRPNCFQLVERALPCLSTITYLSANTSDCAQDWINALKPLCVTQMTRSPKVQRLRELRCLQLNIIDAHRLPCKLVPNPFCILSLNQVKVARTKVKTGPDPVWDEEFILDDVPPDVLTFTVTVYNKGKRSKDTEVAELTVELSSLTNGDEIEDWYSLSGMTPIGEWGSLRLRTRYLHDLIMPKEEYSPMQQLILDPSLEAVRALADLCHLDRMPLATSLLRIFRHERKEADLLKTLNDAEIEKEEETSTLFRAASLTTTLMDLYMKSVCTDFLHSALRSTIVKLLETKQSCELNPNKMESPEDACNNAEFLLQVLDEVTHSIFLSAEACPKTVRYICGCLQRCVV
;
A
#
# COMPACT_ATOMS: atom_id res chain seq x y z
N THR A 1 39.93 -17.43 -4.90
CA THR A 1 39.09 -16.88 -3.82
C THR A 1 38.34 -15.68 -4.36
N GLY A 2 37.02 -15.77 -4.42
CA GLY A 2 36.15 -14.70 -4.93
C GLY A 2 35.20 -15.21 -6.00
N SER A 3 34.05 -15.70 -5.54
CA SER A 3 32.86 -16.12 -6.27
C SER A 3 32.22 -14.98 -7.05
N ASP A 4 31.91 -15.23 -8.33
CA ASP A 4 31.09 -14.35 -9.17
C ASP A 4 29.85 -15.16 -9.60
N GLU A 5 28.79 -15.09 -8.78
CA GLU A 5 27.45 -15.53 -9.18
C GLU A 5 26.70 -14.32 -9.75
N GLY A 6 26.90 -14.08 -11.05
CA GLY A 6 26.06 -13.19 -11.85
C GLY A 6 25.02 -14.01 -12.60
N HIS A 7 23.88 -14.27 -11.97
CA HIS A 7 22.71 -14.84 -12.62
C HIS A 7 21.91 -13.71 -13.28
N ASP A 8 22.32 -13.28 -14.47
CA ASP A 8 21.53 -12.39 -15.33
C ASP A 8 20.44 -13.20 -16.04
N GLY A 9 19.34 -13.43 -15.32
CA GLY A 9 18.06 -13.80 -15.92
C GLY A 9 17.35 -12.54 -16.42
N ALA A 10 17.15 -12.44 -17.73
CA ALA A 10 16.42 -11.36 -18.39
C ALA A 10 15.02 -11.17 -17.76
N THR A 11 14.86 -10.16 -16.92
CA THR A 11 13.55 -9.71 -16.44
C THR A 11 12.86 -8.97 -17.58
N GLY A 12 11.88 -9.62 -18.21
CA GLY A 12 10.92 -8.93 -19.08
C GLY A 12 10.28 -7.79 -18.30
N GLU A 13 10.20 -6.60 -18.89
CA GLU A 13 9.53 -5.48 -18.25
C GLU A 13 8.05 -5.84 -18.03
N ASP A 14 7.72 -6.00 -16.74
CA ASP A 14 6.39 -6.30 -16.23
C ASP A 14 5.45 -5.11 -16.48
N PHE A 15 4.23 -5.45 -16.89
CA PHE A 15 3.08 -4.54 -16.93
C PHE A 15 3.04 -3.66 -15.67
N ASP A 16 2.84 -2.36 -15.86
CA ASP A 16 2.79 -1.38 -14.78
C ASP A 16 1.35 -0.86 -14.59
N PRO A 17 0.61 -1.36 -13.59
CA PRO A 17 -0.77 -0.93 -13.36
C PRO A 17 -0.87 0.51 -12.86
N PHE A 18 0.23 1.16 -12.46
CA PHE A 18 0.25 2.54 -11.97
C PHE A 18 0.33 3.59 -13.10
N LEU A 19 0.40 3.18 -14.38
CA LEU A 19 0.63 4.08 -15.52
C LEU A 19 -0.50 5.10 -15.78
N GLY A 20 -1.67 4.97 -15.13
CA GLY A 20 -2.82 5.88 -15.31
C GLY A 20 -3.03 6.93 -14.22
N ASP A 21 -2.38 6.79 -13.05
CA ASP A 21 -2.59 7.69 -11.89
C ASP A 21 -1.48 8.76 -11.74
N GLN A 22 -0.56 8.84 -12.70
CA GLN A 22 0.48 9.88 -12.70
C GLN A 22 -0.12 11.19 -13.19
N ASP A 23 -0.68 11.98 -12.27
CA ASP A 23 -0.56 13.43 -12.40
C ASP A 23 0.93 13.72 -12.60
N GLU A 24 1.30 14.26 -13.75
CA GLU A 24 2.68 14.59 -14.11
C GLU A 24 3.28 15.53 -13.06
N GLY A 25 3.94 14.97 -12.04
CA GLY A 25 4.45 15.77 -10.93
C GLY A 25 5.23 15.03 -9.86
N ASP A 26 5.30 13.68 -9.87
CA ASP A 26 6.07 12.93 -8.86
C ASP A 26 7.54 12.70 -9.23
N GLY A 27 8.09 13.60 -10.04
CA GLY A 27 9.52 13.79 -10.13
C GLY A 27 9.97 14.60 -8.93
N SER A 28 10.98 14.11 -8.22
CA SER A 28 11.75 14.76 -7.15
C SER A 28 12.38 16.10 -7.59
N ASN A 29 11.58 17.05 -8.01
CA ASN A 29 11.95 18.44 -8.16
C ASN A 29 11.88 19.04 -6.77
N ASN A 30 13.03 18.97 -6.10
CA ASN A 30 13.35 19.67 -4.86
C ASN A 30 13.42 21.21 -5.09
N SER A 31 12.53 21.76 -5.92
CA SER A 31 12.18 23.16 -5.93
C SER A 31 11.53 23.41 -4.58
N MET A 32 12.26 24.09 -3.70
CA MET A 32 11.87 24.41 -2.33
C MET A 32 10.36 24.67 -2.25
N LEU A 33 9.60 23.72 -1.69
CA LEU A 33 8.17 23.90 -1.41
C LEU A 33 8.08 25.02 -0.37
N VAL A 34 7.88 26.27 -0.82
CA VAL A 34 7.85 27.42 0.09
C VAL A 34 6.42 27.68 0.51
N ALA A 35 6.01 27.06 1.62
CA ALA A 35 4.82 27.52 2.31
C ALA A 35 5.01 28.97 2.80
N PRO A 36 3.93 29.76 2.85
CA PRO A 36 3.95 31.01 3.59
C PRO A 36 4.33 30.78 5.07
N PRO A 37 4.88 31.78 5.78
CA PRO A 37 5.18 31.65 7.21
C PRO A 37 3.97 31.16 8.02
N GLU A 38 4.18 30.27 9.01
CA GLU A 38 3.10 29.70 9.86
C GLU A 38 2.21 30.78 10.48
N THR A 39 2.77 31.96 10.80
CA THR A 39 2.07 33.13 11.33
C THR A 39 1.04 33.73 10.36
N GLN A 40 0.91 33.22 9.14
CA GLN A 40 -0.05 33.68 8.15
C GLN A 40 -1.23 32.73 7.95
N TRP A 41 -1.19 31.50 8.48
CA TRP A 41 -2.23 30.50 8.19
C TRP A 41 -2.50 29.51 9.31
N TYR A 42 -1.63 29.38 10.32
CA TYR A 42 -1.83 28.47 11.44
C TYR A 42 -2.50 29.19 12.61
N HIS A 43 -3.68 28.74 13.01
CA HIS A 43 -4.49 29.37 14.05
C HIS A 43 -4.44 28.68 15.42
N GLY A 44 -3.66 27.60 15.57
CA GLY A 44 -3.71 26.78 16.77
C GLY A 44 -5.11 26.22 16.98
N ARG A 45 -5.55 26.16 18.24
CA ARG A 45 -6.92 25.74 18.60
C ARG A 45 -7.93 26.77 18.14
N LEU A 46 -8.75 26.38 17.16
CA LEU A 46 -9.83 27.20 16.63
C LEU A 46 -11.01 26.30 16.28
N ASP A 47 -12.21 26.64 16.76
CA ASP A 47 -13.41 25.92 16.41
C ASP A 47 -13.82 26.17 14.95
N ARG A 48 -14.74 25.34 14.46
CA ARG A 48 -15.21 25.39 13.07
C ARG A 48 -15.91 26.71 12.73
N TYR A 49 -16.72 27.23 13.63
CA TYR A 49 -17.56 28.40 13.36
C TYR A 49 -16.69 29.66 13.22
N THR A 50 -15.76 29.90 14.15
CA THR A 50 -14.83 31.03 14.05
C THR A 50 -13.89 30.90 12.85
N ALA A 51 -13.53 29.68 12.44
CA ALA A 51 -12.79 29.47 11.20
C ALA A 51 -13.60 29.87 9.95
N GLU A 52 -14.89 29.51 9.91
CA GLU A 52 -15.79 29.89 8.81
C GLU A 52 -15.99 31.41 8.75
N GLU A 53 -16.22 32.06 9.89
CA GLU A 53 -16.36 33.53 10.00
C GLU A 53 -15.13 34.24 9.43
N ARG A 54 -13.92 33.82 9.82
CA ARG A 54 -12.68 34.41 9.31
C ARG A 54 -12.49 34.24 7.80
N LEU A 55 -12.88 33.08 7.26
CA LEU A 55 -12.81 32.84 5.82
C LEU A 55 -13.83 33.72 5.07
N TRP A 56 -15.02 33.92 5.63
CA TRP A 56 -16.01 34.85 5.09
C TRP A 56 -15.54 36.31 5.14
N GLU A 57 -14.96 36.75 6.26
CA GLU A 57 -14.40 38.10 6.40
C GLU A 57 -13.26 38.36 5.40
N ALA A 58 -12.41 37.36 5.14
CA ALA A 58 -11.36 37.46 4.12
C ALA A 58 -11.95 37.67 2.71
N SER A 59 -13.17 37.16 2.44
CA SER A 59 -13.97 37.42 1.22
C SER A 59 -13.23 37.19 -0.11
N ARG A 60 -12.30 36.22 -0.15
CA ARG A 60 -11.50 35.91 -1.34
C ARG A 60 -11.50 34.42 -1.63
N MET A 61 -11.87 34.01 -2.84
CA MET A 61 -11.78 32.61 -3.26
C MET A 61 -10.33 32.12 -3.18
N GLY A 62 -10.15 30.87 -2.77
CA GLY A 62 -8.82 30.30 -2.51
C GLY A 62 -8.23 30.68 -1.15
N SER A 63 -9.02 31.33 -0.27
CA SER A 63 -8.60 31.63 1.10
C SER A 63 -8.56 30.38 1.95
N TYR A 64 -7.58 30.27 2.85
CA TYR A 64 -7.42 29.09 3.67
C TYR A 64 -6.78 29.39 5.02
N LEU A 65 -7.01 28.48 5.97
CA LEU A 65 -6.33 28.43 7.26
C LEU A 65 -6.26 26.99 7.78
N VAL A 66 -5.28 26.71 8.63
CA VAL A 66 -5.15 25.44 9.37
C VAL A 66 -5.41 25.69 10.84
N ARG A 67 -6.17 24.77 11.45
CA ARG A 67 -6.52 24.80 12.87
C ARG A 67 -6.39 23.43 13.50
N GLU A 68 -6.04 23.38 14.77
CA GLU A 68 -6.19 22.19 15.61
C GLU A 68 -7.67 22.03 15.97
N SER A 69 -8.16 20.79 15.90
CA SER A 69 -9.52 20.42 16.26
C SER A 69 -9.74 20.60 17.76
N ASP A 70 -10.73 21.41 18.12
CA ASP A 70 -11.22 21.61 19.48
C ASP A 70 -11.86 20.34 20.08
N ARG A 71 -12.38 19.45 19.23
CA ARG A 71 -13.06 18.20 19.62
C ARG A 71 -12.12 17.00 19.76
N LYS A 72 -10.99 17.00 19.06
CA LYS A 72 -10.03 15.89 19.05
C LYS A 72 -8.59 16.43 19.08
N PRO A 73 -7.98 16.52 20.28
CA PRO A 73 -6.58 16.94 20.42
C PRO A 73 -5.65 16.14 19.51
N GLY A 74 -4.72 16.81 18.83
CA GLY A 74 -3.81 16.17 17.86
C GLY A 74 -4.39 15.90 16.47
N SER A 75 -5.65 16.28 16.19
CA SER A 75 -6.21 16.28 14.84
C SER A 75 -6.24 17.71 14.27
N TYR A 76 -5.83 17.88 13.02
CA TYR A 76 -5.79 19.18 12.35
C TYR A 76 -6.87 19.25 11.27
N VAL A 77 -7.28 20.46 10.92
CA VAL A 77 -8.26 20.72 9.87
C VAL A 77 -7.78 21.86 8.98
N LEU A 78 -7.70 21.61 7.69
CA LEU A 78 -7.53 22.64 6.66
C LEU A 78 -8.91 23.15 6.26
N SER A 79 -9.18 24.42 6.57
CA SER A 79 -10.43 25.09 6.20
C SER A 79 -10.16 25.96 4.96
N TYR A 80 -10.95 25.77 3.91
CA TYR A 80 -10.70 26.33 2.57
C TYR A 80 -11.98 26.95 1.98
N LEU A 81 -11.92 28.20 1.53
CA LEU A 81 -13.00 28.86 0.79
C LEU A 81 -12.85 28.59 -0.72
N GLY A 82 -13.58 27.58 -1.19
CA GLY A 82 -13.63 27.17 -2.59
C GLY A 82 -14.83 27.73 -3.36
N ARG A 83 -15.03 27.25 -4.59
CA ARG A 83 -16.11 27.70 -5.48
C ARG A 83 -17.51 27.34 -4.97
N THR A 84 -17.63 26.22 -4.27
CA THR A 84 -18.88 25.71 -3.71
C THR A 84 -19.15 26.18 -2.28
N GLY A 85 -18.26 27.03 -1.73
CA GLY A 85 -18.30 27.48 -0.34
C GLY A 85 -17.12 26.98 0.47
N ILE A 86 -17.28 26.98 1.80
CA ILE A 86 -16.22 26.57 2.72
C ILE A 86 -16.19 25.05 2.86
N ASN A 87 -15.01 24.49 2.62
CA ASN A 87 -14.70 23.07 2.76
C ASN A 87 -13.75 22.86 3.93
N HIS A 88 -13.93 21.78 4.68
CA HIS A 88 -13.03 21.41 5.79
C HIS A 88 -12.43 20.04 5.51
N PHE A 89 -11.12 20.00 5.32
CA PHE A 89 -10.37 18.78 5.07
C PHE A 89 -9.67 18.36 6.36
N ARG A 90 -9.96 17.14 6.81
CA ARG A 90 -9.29 16.57 7.97
C ARG A 90 -7.84 16.25 7.62
N ILE A 91 -6.95 16.60 8.53
CA ILE A 91 -5.54 16.22 8.50
C ILE A 91 -5.30 15.31 9.72
N THR A 92 -4.88 14.08 9.44
CA THR A 92 -4.55 13.10 10.47
C THR A 92 -3.06 13.20 10.80
N ALA A 93 -2.71 13.51 12.05
CA ALA A 93 -1.32 13.57 12.49
C ALA A 93 -0.93 12.28 13.23
N VAL A 94 0.12 11.61 12.78
CA VAL A 94 0.60 10.36 13.39
C VAL A 94 2.13 10.39 13.47
N CYS A 95 2.67 10.33 14.68
CA CYS A 95 4.13 10.27 14.92
C CYS A 95 4.92 11.33 14.13
N GLY A 96 4.43 12.58 14.14
CA GLY A 96 5.06 13.72 13.48
C GLY A 96 4.72 13.88 11.99
N ASP A 97 4.11 12.88 11.34
CA ASP A 97 3.69 12.97 9.94
C ASP A 97 2.23 13.40 9.83
N PHE A 98 1.89 14.04 8.71
CA PHE A 98 0.58 14.58 8.43
C PHE A 98 -0.01 13.94 7.17
N TYR A 99 -1.23 13.44 7.29
CA TYR A 99 -1.94 12.76 6.21
C TYR A 99 -3.18 13.55 5.80
N ILE A 100 -3.32 13.83 4.51
CA ILE A 100 -4.50 14.45 3.91
C ILE A 100 -4.75 13.81 2.55
N GLY A 101 -5.99 13.40 2.29
CA GLY A 101 -6.35 12.91 0.95
C GLY A 101 -5.56 11.69 0.49
N GLY A 102 -5.10 10.82 1.42
CA GLY A 102 -4.24 9.68 1.11
C GLY A 102 -2.74 9.97 0.92
N ARG A 103 -2.33 11.25 0.98
CA ARG A 103 -0.93 11.67 0.85
C ARG A 103 -0.30 11.93 2.22
N GLN A 104 0.98 11.59 2.35
CA GLN A 104 1.80 11.78 3.55
C GLN A 104 2.74 12.98 3.38
N PHE A 105 2.88 13.77 4.44
CA PHE A 105 3.79 14.91 4.53
C PHE A 105 4.58 14.88 5.85
N ASP A 106 5.84 15.29 5.82
CA ASP A 106 6.71 15.31 7.01
C ASP A 106 6.39 16.49 7.96
N SER A 107 5.68 17.52 7.47
CA SER A 107 5.27 18.67 8.26
C SER A 107 4.04 19.39 7.68
N LEU A 108 3.30 20.15 8.50
CA LEU A 108 2.20 21.01 8.01
C LEU A 108 2.69 22.04 6.96
N PRO A 109 3.84 22.71 7.12
CA PRO A 109 4.41 23.55 6.06
C PRO A 109 4.63 22.81 4.74
N ASP A 110 5.13 21.57 4.74
CA ASP A 110 5.34 20.82 3.49
C ASP A 110 4.00 20.52 2.80
N LEU A 111 2.96 20.16 3.57
CA LEU A 111 1.59 19.96 3.09
C LEU A 111 1.03 21.24 2.46
N ILE A 112 1.12 22.38 3.15
CA ILE A 112 0.61 23.66 2.65
C ILE A 112 1.38 24.11 1.42
N GLY A 113 2.71 24.01 1.44
CA GLY A 113 3.56 24.34 0.30
C GLY A 113 3.20 23.52 -0.94
N TYR A 114 2.92 22.23 -0.77
CA TYR A 114 2.50 21.34 -1.86
C TYR A 114 1.18 21.77 -2.50
N TYR A 115 0.14 22.05 -1.72
CA TYR A 115 -1.17 22.47 -2.26
C TYR A 115 -1.25 23.95 -2.64
N THR A 116 -0.22 24.74 -2.32
CA THR A 116 -0.02 26.09 -2.86
C THR A 116 0.70 26.06 -4.20
N SER A 117 1.74 25.23 -4.35
CA SER A 117 2.67 25.33 -5.49
C SER A 117 2.58 24.19 -6.50
N CYS A 118 2.21 22.98 -6.09
CA CYS A 118 2.35 21.77 -6.92
C CYS A 118 1.01 21.22 -7.39
N SER A 119 0.08 21.00 -6.46
CA SER A 119 -1.16 20.27 -6.74
C SER A 119 -2.41 21.07 -6.35
N ASP A 120 -3.54 20.72 -6.96
CA ASP A 120 -4.83 21.28 -6.62
C ASP A 120 -5.48 20.45 -5.51
N LEU A 121 -6.10 21.12 -4.53
CA LEU A 121 -6.81 20.45 -3.43
C LEU A 121 -8.19 19.96 -3.89
N LEU A 122 -8.85 20.76 -4.72
CA LEU A 122 -10.09 20.47 -5.44
C LEU A 122 -9.86 20.75 -6.93
N LYS A 123 -10.72 20.24 -7.82
CA LYS A 123 -10.54 20.37 -9.28
C LYS A 123 -10.27 21.82 -9.72
N ARG A 124 -9.04 22.16 -10.13
CA ARG A 124 -8.65 23.52 -10.56
C ARG A 124 -8.76 24.57 -9.44
N GLU A 125 -8.52 24.16 -8.20
CA GLU A 125 -8.63 24.97 -7.00
C GLU A 125 -7.43 24.70 -6.07
N ARG A 126 -6.55 25.72 -5.94
CA ARG A 126 -5.34 25.70 -5.10
C ARG A 126 -5.51 26.53 -3.84
N LEU A 127 -4.56 26.36 -2.91
CA LEU A 127 -4.39 27.25 -1.75
C LEU A 127 -3.71 28.55 -2.19
N ILE A 128 -4.44 29.67 -2.16
CA ILE A 128 -3.95 30.94 -2.73
C ILE A 128 -3.73 32.01 -1.65
N HIS A 129 -4.70 32.19 -0.74
CA HIS A 129 -4.72 33.32 0.19
C HIS A 129 -4.70 32.84 1.66
N PRO A 130 -3.53 32.79 2.31
CA PRO A 130 -3.46 32.42 3.71
C PRO A 130 -4.16 33.49 4.57
N VAL A 131 -5.01 33.06 5.52
CA VAL A 131 -5.68 33.94 6.50
C VAL A 131 -4.89 33.91 7.80
N ALA A 132 -4.38 35.06 8.24
CA ALA A 132 -3.55 35.14 9.43
C ALA A 132 -4.37 35.05 10.73
N PRO A 133 -3.84 34.42 11.79
CA PRO A 133 -4.44 34.53 13.12
C PRO A 133 -4.34 35.97 13.67
N PRO A 134 -5.28 36.39 14.54
CA PRO A 134 -5.26 37.73 15.13
C PRO A 134 -4.06 37.96 16.05
N GLU A 135 -3.56 36.88 16.67
CA GLU A 135 -2.38 36.89 17.53
C GLU A 135 -1.41 35.78 17.11
N PRO A 136 -0.09 35.97 17.27
CA PRO A 136 0.89 34.93 16.97
C PRO A 136 0.66 33.70 17.86
N VAL A 137 0.50 32.53 17.24
CA VAL A 137 0.36 31.26 17.95
C VAL A 137 1.74 30.74 18.35
N ASN A 138 2.01 30.59 19.65
CA ASN A 138 3.24 29.97 20.16
C ASN A 138 2.91 28.66 20.89
N ASP A 139 2.67 27.59 20.13
CA ASP A 139 2.14 26.31 20.66
C ASP A 139 3.22 25.26 20.99
N LYS A 140 4.52 25.59 20.81
CA LYS A 140 5.58 24.56 20.91
C LYS A 140 5.99 24.34 22.36
N LYS A 141 5.31 23.41 23.02
CA LYS A 141 5.70 22.91 24.35
C LYS A 141 7.14 22.38 24.32
N ARG A 142 7.99 22.93 25.19
CA ARG A 142 9.39 22.55 25.35
C ARG A 142 9.58 21.79 26.65
N ILE A 143 10.41 20.76 26.59
CA ILE A 143 10.72 19.90 27.73
C ILE A 143 12.22 19.62 27.77
N VAL A 144 12.72 19.27 28.95
CA VAL A 144 14.14 18.99 29.19
C VAL A 144 14.32 17.66 29.90
N ALA A 145 15.30 16.86 29.46
CA ALA A 145 15.63 15.58 30.09
C ALA A 145 16.19 15.78 31.50
N ILE A 146 15.58 15.10 32.47
CA ILE A 146 16.05 15.06 33.86
C ILE A 146 16.90 13.81 34.13
N LEU A 147 16.78 12.77 33.29
CA LEU A 147 17.54 11.52 33.34
C LEU A 147 18.02 11.11 31.94
N PRO A 148 19.17 10.40 31.82
CA PRO A 148 19.62 9.86 30.56
C PRO A 148 18.80 8.63 30.13
N TYR A 149 18.75 8.37 28.84
CA TYR A 149 18.05 7.20 28.32
C TYR A 149 18.72 6.66 27.05
N THR A 150 18.71 5.34 26.89
CA THR A 150 19.25 4.65 25.71
C THR A 150 18.11 3.92 25.01
N LYS A 151 17.87 4.27 23.75
CA LYS A 151 16.79 3.67 22.95
C LYS A 151 16.88 2.16 22.82
N MET A 152 15.73 1.52 22.69
CA MET A 152 15.63 0.12 22.32
C MET A 152 15.90 -0.10 20.82
N PRO A 153 16.65 -1.14 20.42
CA PRO A 153 16.86 -1.48 19.01
C PRO A 153 15.53 -1.72 18.28
N ASP A 154 15.49 -1.32 16.99
CA ASP A 154 14.34 -1.47 16.08
C ASP A 154 13.05 -0.74 16.49
N THR A 155 13.11 0.14 17.49
CA THR A 155 12.00 1.02 17.91
C THR A 155 12.19 2.45 17.40
N ASP A 156 11.20 3.30 17.64
CA ASP A 156 11.26 4.74 17.35
C ASP A 156 11.69 5.57 18.56
N GLU A 157 12.22 4.95 19.62
CA GLU A 157 12.70 5.66 20.81
C GLU A 157 13.99 6.46 20.53
N LEU A 158 14.16 7.58 21.23
CA LEU A 158 15.38 8.40 21.16
C LEU A 158 16.35 8.08 22.31
N SER A 159 17.64 8.07 22.00
CA SER A 159 18.69 8.10 23.04
C SER A 159 19.02 9.54 23.38
N PHE A 160 19.14 9.85 24.67
CA PHE A 160 19.44 11.20 25.12
C PHE A 160 20.17 11.24 26.46
N GLN A 161 20.78 12.39 26.74
CA GLN A 161 21.46 12.68 27.98
C GLN A 161 20.63 13.63 28.84
N LYS A 162 20.89 13.64 30.14
CA LYS A 162 20.32 14.63 31.04
C LYS A 162 20.67 16.05 30.54
N GLY A 163 19.67 16.93 30.49
CA GLY A 163 19.79 18.29 29.98
C GLY A 163 19.43 18.46 28.50
N ASP A 164 19.24 17.36 27.74
CA ASP A 164 18.77 17.45 26.36
C ASP A 164 17.36 18.07 26.30
N ILE A 165 17.15 18.98 25.36
CA ILE A 165 15.89 19.71 25.17
C ILE A 165 15.13 19.11 23.98
N PHE A 166 13.82 18.99 24.12
CA PHE A 166 12.93 18.49 23.08
C PHE A 166 11.74 19.42 22.83
N PHE A 167 11.27 19.42 21.59
CA PHE A 167 10.00 20.04 21.21
C PHE A 167 8.95 18.94 21.11
N VAL A 168 7.87 19.07 21.88
CA VAL A 168 6.77 18.10 21.87
C VAL A 168 5.88 18.36 20.66
N HIS A 169 5.62 17.31 19.89
CA HIS A 169 4.64 17.35 18.80
C HIS A 169 3.30 16.80 19.27
N ASN A 170 3.31 15.54 19.73
CA ASN A 170 2.09 14.83 20.13
C ASN A 170 2.30 14.09 21.46
N ASP A 171 1.26 14.04 22.28
CA ASP A 171 1.13 13.07 23.37
C ASP A 171 0.55 11.77 22.78
N MET A 172 1.28 10.67 22.91
CA MET A 172 0.91 9.37 22.35
C MET A 172 0.07 8.53 23.32
N GLY A 173 -0.20 9.04 24.52
CA GLY A 173 -0.83 8.27 25.61
C GLY A 173 0.16 7.37 26.35
N ASP A 174 -0.30 6.78 27.46
CA ASP A 174 0.47 5.85 28.31
C ASP A 174 1.87 6.36 28.74
N GLY A 175 2.02 7.67 28.88
CA GLY A 175 3.26 8.32 29.29
C GLY A 175 4.28 8.51 28.16
N TRP A 176 3.93 8.24 26.91
CA TRP A 176 4.82 8.42 25.76
C TRP A 176 4.56 9.73 25.01
N LEU A 177 5.63 10.42 24.65
CA LEU A 177 5.59 11.64 23.85
C LEU A 177 6.34 11.44 22.54
N TRP A 178 5.80 11.99 21.45
CA TRP A 178 6.52 12.13 20.18
C TRP A 178 7.17 13.51 20.11
N VAL A 179 8.49 13.56 19.92
CA VAL A 179 9.27 14.78 20.05
C VAL A 179 10.34 14.92 18.97
N THR A 180 10.82 16.14 18.75
CA THR A 180 12.10 16.40 18.08
C THR A 180 13.15 16.79 19.11
N ALA A 181 14.29 16.11 19.11
CA ALA A 181 15.46 16.49 19.90
C ALA A 181 16.10 17.75 19.32
N HIS A 182 16.19 18.83 20.11
CA HIS A 182 16.79 20.10 19.68
C HIS A 182 18.27 19.94 19.29
N ARG A 183 18.99 19.08 20.00
CA ARG A 183 20.43 18.85 19.80
C ARG A 183 20.74 18.14 18.48
N THR A 184 19.98 17.09 18.15
CA THR A 184 20.28 16.22 17.00
C THR A 184 19.36 16.44 15.80
N GLY A 185 18.22 17.09 15.98
CA GLY A 185 17.14 17.16 14.98
C GLY A 185 16.34 15.86 14.84
N GLU A 186 16.74 14.78 15.51
CA GLU A 186 16.07 13.48 15.40
C GLU A 186 14.66 13.54 16.00
N GLN A 187 13.72 12.88 15.34
CA GLN A 187 12.36 12.68 15.81
C GLN A 187 12.19 11.26 16.37
N GLY A 188 11.43 11.14 17.45
CA GLY A 188 11.10 9.85 18.03
C GLY A 188 10.38 9.94 19.36
N MET A 189 10.27 8.79 20.03
CA MET A 189 9.56 8.63 21.28
C MET A 189 10.46 8.83 22.49
N ILE A 190 9.91 9.51 23.50
CA ILE A 190 10.49 9.60 24.83
C ILE A 190 9.41 9.41 25.89
N PHE A 191 9.82 9.05 27.10
CA PHE A 191 8.89 8.82 28.21
C PHE A 191 8.73 10.09 29.05
N ARG A 192 7.47 10.45 29.38
CA ARG A 192 7.09 11.71 30.04
C ARG A 192 7.78 11.89 31.39
N ASP A 193 7.99 10.82 32.14
CA ASP A 193 8.61 10.88 33.47
C ASP A 193 10.13 11.05 33.42
N LEU A 194 10.76 10.93 32.25
CA LEU A 194 12.20 11.19 32.06
C LEU A 194 12.51 12.67 31.77
N VAL A 195 11.48 13.52 31.68
CA VAL A 195 11.58 14.92 31.26
C VAL A 195 10.74 15.84 32.14
N ASP A 196 11.09 17.11 32.20
CA ASP A 196 10.30 18.17 32.85
C ASP A 196 9.96 19.30 31.85
N ASP A 197 8.93 20.08 32.16
CA ASP A 197 8.56 21.24 31.34
C ASP A 197 9.66 22.32 31.45
N LEU A 198 10.12 22.82 30.29
CA LEU A 198 11.15 23.86 30.22
C LEU A 198 10.47 25.25 30.27
N ASP A 199 10.98 26.15 31.12
CA ASP A 199 10.53 27.54 31.18
C ASP A 199 10.66 28.22 29.81
N GLU A 200 9.59 28.87 29.36
CA GLU A 200 9.50 29.52 28.04
C GLU A 200 10.57 30.60 27.84
N ASN A 201 11.08 31.19 28.92
CA ASN A 201 12.13 32.21 28.90
C ASN A 201 13.53 31.64 28.63
N ILE A 202 13.72 30.32 28.73
CA ILE A 202 15.02 29.68 28.49
C ILE A 202 15.20 29.42 26.99
N ASP A 203 16.27 29.97 26.40
CA ASP A 203 16.63 29.67 25.02
C ASP A 203 17.06 28.20 24.90
N PRO A 204 16.47 27.41 23.98
CA PRO A 204 16.78 25.98 23.85
C PRO A 204 18.23 25.71 23.41
N ASN A 205 18.91 26.69 22.81
CA ASN A 205 20.31 26.56 22.44
C ASN A 205 21.26 26.56 23.64
N THR A 206 20.77 26.82 24.85
CA THR A 206 21.54 26.64 26.10
C THR A 206 22.00 25.21 26.33
N VAL A 207 21.43 24.22 25.62
CA VAL A 207 21.94 22.84 25.59
C VAL A 207 23.38 22.76 25.03
N PHE A 208 23.81 23.73 24.22
CA PHE A 208 25.13 23.77 23.64
C PHE A 208 26.11 24.55 24.51
N ASN A 209 27.22 23.90 24.87
CA ASN A 209 28.26 24.51 25.71
C ASN A 209 28.99 25.71 25.07
N TRP A 210 28.88 25.88 23.75
CA TRP A 210 29.42 27.01 22.99
C TRP A 210 28.42 28.16 22.81
N PHE A 211 27.19 28.01 23.33
CA PHE A 211 26.15 29.02 23.26
C PHE A 211 26.08 29.85 24.55
N HIS A 212 26.04 31.16 24.38
CA HIS A 212 26.11 32.13 25.46
C HIS A 212 24.88 33.04 25.40
N PRO A 213 23.80 32.75 26.17
CA PRO A 213 22.52 33.45 26.06
C PRO A 213 22.57 34.89 26.59
N ASN A 214 23.38 35.15 27.61
CA ASN A 214 23.36 36.40 28.38
C ASN A 214 24.67 37.21 28.29
N VAL A 215 25.64 36.73 27.50
CA VAL A 215 26.89 37.46 27.28
C VAL A 215 26.57 38.72 26.48
N THR A 216 27.40 39.76 26.54
CA THR A 216 27.35 40.97 25.69
C THR A 216 28.41 40.91 24.59
N LYS A 217 28.27 41.73 23.53
CA LYS A 217 29.25 41.75 22.44
C LYS A 217 30.69 42.00 22.90
N SER A 218 30.91 42.86 23.91
CA SER A 218 32.24 43.13 24.47
C SER A 218 32.77 41.93 25.25
N GLU A 219 31.95 41.32 26.09
CA GLU A 219 32.34 40.13 26.86
C GLU A 219 32.67 38.95 25.94
N ALA A 220 31.90 38.75 24.87
CA ALA A 220 32.19 37.74 23.85
C ALA A 220 33.56 37.93 23.20
N VAL A 221 33.95 39.19 22.97
CA VAL A 221 35.28 39.53 22.44
C VAL A 221 36.37 39.16 23.44
N ASP A 222 36.22 39.57 24.70
CA ASP A 222 37.20 39.30 25.75
C ASP A 222 37.39 37.80 26.00
N MET A 223 36.29 37.03 25.99
CA MET A 223 36.31 35.57 26.14
C MET A 223 37.07 34.88 24.99
N LEU A 224 36.93 35.35 23.76
CA LEU A 224 37.62 34.82 22.58
C LEU A 224 39.10 35.20 22.53
N VAL A 225 39.45 36.43 22.96
CA VAL A 225 40.85 36.86 23.11
C VAL A 225 41.55 35.97 24.13
N LYS A 226 40.91 35.71 25.27
CA LYS A 226 41.44 34.82 26.32
C LYS A 226 41.59 33.37 25.84
N SER A 227 40.69 32.90 24.97
CA SER A 227 40.69 31.52 24.45
C SER A 227 41.65 31.30 23.28
N GLY A 228 42.13 32.37 22.63
CA GLY A 228 43.14 32.30 21.56
C GLY A 228 42.58 32.03 20.15
N PRO A 229 43.42 32.12 19.09
CA PRO A 229 42.99 31.95 17.70
C PRO A 229 42.39 30.56 17.41
N GLY A 230 41.37 30.52 16.56
CA GLY A 230 40.58 29.31 16.28
C GLY A 230 39.40 29.12 17.23
N SER A 231 39.27 29.94 18.26
CA SER A 231 38.14 29.88 19.20
C SER A 231 36.88 30.52 18.63
N PHE A 232 35.70 30.00 19.01
CA PHE A 232 34.41 30.53 18.60
C PHE A 232 33.36 30.48 19.72
N LEU A 233 32.30 31.28 19.58
CA LEU A 233 31.09 31.19 20.39
C LEU A 233 29.88 31.73 19.63
N VAL A 234 28.67 31.34 20.05
CA VAL A 234 27.42 31.86 19.49
C VAL A 234 26.60 32.52 20.58
N ARG A 235 25.93 33.62 20.24
CA ARG A 235 25.07 34.41 21.12
C ARG A 235 23.81 34.88 20.39
N PRO A 236 22.75 35.29 21.09
CA PRO A 236 21.69 36.11 20.52
C PRO A 236 22.24 37.41 19.91
N SER A 237 21.62 37.88 18.83
CA SER A 237 21.99 39.12 18.14
C SER A 237 21.41 40.35 18.85
N ASP A 238 22.27 41.30 19.22
CA ASP A 238 21.85 42.57 19.84
C ASP A 238 21.10 43.48 18.86
N ASN A 239 21.40 43.36 17.57
CA ASN A 239 20.91 44.26 16.52
C ASN A 239 19.69 43.69 15.77
N SER A 240 19.37 42.42 15.97
CA SER A 240 18.31 41.72 15.22
C SER A 240 17.64 40.70 16.14
N PRO A 241 16.58 41.11 16.86
CA PRO A 241 15.86 40.22 17.78
C PRO A 241 15.43 38.92 17.08
N GLY A 242 15.75 37.78 17.68
CA GLY A 242 15.45 36.44 17.14
C GLY A 242 16.55 35.82 16.28
N ASP A 243 17.53 36.61 15.81
CA ASP A 243 18.72 36.12 15.10
C ASP A 243 19.87 35.83 16.07
N TYR A 244 20.89 35.13 15.56
CA TYR A 244 22.09 34.78 16.29
C TYR A 244 23.34 35.35 15.63
N SER A 245 24.40 35.49 16.42
CA SER A 245 25.71 35.92 15.93
C SER A 245 26.78 34.92 16.35
N LEU A 246 27.49 34.36 15.37
CA LEU A 246 28.69 33.55 15.57
C LEU A 246 29.92 34.45 15.58
N PHE A 247 30.67 34.42 16.67
CA PHE A 247 31.94 35.12 16.81
C PHE A 247 33.06 34.12 16.66
N PHE A 248 34.07 34.44 15.84
CA PHE A 248 35.17 33.55 15.53
C PHE A 248 36.49 34.31 15.51
N HIS A 249 37.49 33.79 16.21
CA HIS A 249 38.81 34.40 16.35
C HIS A 249 39.77 33.89 15.26
N ILE A 250 40.16 34.77 14.33
CA ILE A 250 41.00 34.48 13.16
C ILE A 250 42.15 35.49 13.09
N ASN A 251 43.39 35.06 12.94
CA ASN A 251 44.55 35.95 12.71
C ASN A 251 44.64 37.14 13.70
N ASN A 252 44.43 36.89 15.00
CA ASN A 252 44.35 37.92 16.05
C ASN A 252 43.25 38.99 15.84
N GLN A 253 42.22 38.67 15.07
CA GLN A 253 41.01 39.50 14.89
C GLN A 253 39.75 38.67 15.13
N ILE A 254 38.69 39.32 15.60
CA ILE A 254 37.39 38.65 15.83
C ILE A 254 36.45 39.02 14.70
N GLN A 255 36.06 38.00 13.93
CA GLN A 255 35.04 38.11 12.90
C GLN A 255 33.67 37.72 13.45
N ARG A 256 32.63 38.37 12.94
CA ARG A 256 31.24 38.19 13.34
C ARG A 256 30.42 37.78 12.14
N PHE A 257 29.73 36.66 12.25
CA PHE A 257 28.85 36.14 11.22
C PHE A 257 27.41 36.14 11.73
N ARG A 258 26.50 36.69 10.93
CA ARG A 258 25.07 36.66 11.22
C ARG A 258 24.50 35.29 10.86
N ILE A 259 23.71 34.74 11.77
CA ILE A 259 22.89 33.55 11.55
C ILE A 259 21.42 34.00 11.65
N GLU A 260 20.73 34.00 10.53
CA GLU A 260 19.32 34.41 10.46
C GLU A 260 18.40 33.25 10.84
N LYS A 261 17.39 33.48 11.67
CA LYS A 261 16.37 32.48 11.99
C LYS A 261 15.14 32.69 11.11
N LYS A 262 14.79 31.68 10.28
CA LYS A 262 13.56 31.69 9.46
C LYS A 262 12.70 30.47 9.76
N GLY A 263 11.64 30.68 10.54
CA GLY A 263 10.79 29.60 11.04
C GLY A 263 11.59 28.64 11.93
N VAL A 264 11.63 27.36 11.54
CA VAL A 264 12.39 26.30 12.23
C VAL A 264 13.82 26.14 11.71
N ARG A 265 14.24 26.89 10.68
CA ARG A 265 15.55 26.75 10.03
C ARG A 265 16.46 27.95 10.30
N TYR A 266 17.76 27.71 10.19
CA TYR A 266 18.82 28.70 10.38
C TYR A 266 19.54 28.95 9.04
N LEU A 267 19.80 30.22 8.71
CA LEU A 267 20.47 30.60 7.48
C LEU A 267 21.80 31.27 7.78
N MET A 268 22.85 30.83 7.10
CA MET A 268 24.17 31.43 7.17
C MET A 268 24.90 31.22 5.83
N GLY A 269 25.44 32.29 5.25
CA GLY A 269 26.22 32.23 4.00
C GLY A 269 25.44 31.66 2.80
N GLY A 270 24.14 31.96 2.71
CA GLY A 270 23.26 31.45 1.64
C GLY A 270 22.86 29.97 1.77
N ARG A 271 23.23 29.31 2.86
CA ARG A 271 22.87 27.91 3.16
C ARG A 271 21.82 27.85 4.27
N THR A 272 21.06 26.76 4.29
CA THR A 272 20.00 26.51 5.26
C THR A 272 20.36 25.30 6.14
N PHE A 273 20.09 25.39 7.44
CA PHE A 273 20.45 24.40 8.46
C PHE A 273 19.26 24.11 9.39
N GLU A 274 19.21 22.90 9.95
CA GLU A 274 18.12 22.44 10.83
C GLU A 274 18.26 22.96 12.27
N CYS A 275 19.49 23.08 12.78
CA CYS A 275 19.79 23.64 14.10
C CYS A 275 21.11 24.43 14.08
N LEU A 276 21.38 25.22 15.13
CA LEU A 276 22.65 25.96 15.24
C LEU A 276 23.87 25.01 15.28
N ASP A 277 23.74 23.82 15.86
CA ASP A 277 24.85 22.85 15.89
C ASP A 277 25.21 22.33 14.49
N ALA A 278 24.23 22.21 13.59
CA ALA A 278 24.49 21.88 12.19
C ALA A 278 25.29 22.98 11.47
N VAL A 279 25.05 24.25 11.82
CA VAL A 279 25.87 25.38 11.35
C VAL A 279 27.31 25.20 11.83
N ILE A 280 27.50 24.98 13.14
CA ILE A 280 28.83 24.82 13.74
C ILE A 280 29.57 23.60 13.19
N ASN A 281 28.93 22.43 13.13
CA ASN A 281 29.54 21.20 12.64
C ASN A 281 29.93 21.28 11.16
N ARG A 282 29.16 22.02 10.34
CA ARG A 282 29.54 22.31 8.96
C ARG A 282 30.85 23.11 8.93
N TYR A 283 30.91 24.23 9.65
CA TYR A 283 32.07 25.12 9.61
C TYR A 283 33.27 24.66 10.46
N ARG A 284 33.10 23.57 11.24
CA ARG A 284 34.23 22.80 11.79
C ARG A 284 34.95 21.98 10.73
N LYS A 285 34.23 21.50 9.70
CA LYS A 285 34.76 20.67 8.62
C LYS A 285 35.12 21.46 7.37
N GLU A 286 34.34 22.50 7.07
CA GLU A 286 34.51 23.35 5.91
C GLU A 286 34.98 24.74 6.29
N GLN A 287 35.71 25.38 5.37
CA GLN A 287 36.23 26.72 5.57
C GLN A 287 35.07 27.72 5.68
N ILE A 288 35.01 28.45 6.79
CA ILE A 288 34.08 29.57 7.00
C ILE A 288 34.63 30.86 6.37
N VAL A 289 35.96 30.99 6.40
CA VAL A 289 36.78 32.02 5.78
C VAL A 289 37.97 31.30 5.15
N GLU A 290 38.52 31.82 4.06
CA GLU A 290 39.64 31.21 3.34
C GLU A 290 40.75 30.73 4.30
N GLY A 291 41.05 29.44 4.24
CA GLY A 291 42.06 28.78 5.05
C GLY A 291 41.70 28.50 6.52
N HIS A 292 40.50 28.83 6.99
CA HIS A 292 40.13 28.72 8.41
C HIS A 292 38.81 27.99 8.64
N THR A 293 38.82 27.07 9.61
CA THR A 293 37.64 26.34 10.11
C THR A 293 37.44 26.64 11.60
N LEU A 294 36.22 26.42 12.12
CA LEU A 294 35.95 26.51 13.55
C LEU A 294 36.73 25.41 14.28
N VAL A 295 37.58 25.79 15.24
CA VAL A 295 38.43 24.82 15.95
C VAL A 295 37.90 24.56 17.35
N GLN A 296 37.99 25.54 18.24
CA GLN A 296 37.73 25.34 19.67
C GLN A 296 36.50 26.13 20.13
N PRO A 297 35.51 25.50 20.78
CA PRO A 297 34.41 26.24 21.40
C PRO A 297 34.89 26.98 22.66
N THR A 298 34.40 28.20 22.85
CA THR A 298 34.51 28.90 24.14
C THR A 298 33.41 28.37 25.05
N LEU A 299 33.80 27.69 26.12
CA LEU A 299 32.86 27.04 27.03
C LEU A 299 32.12 28.10 27.87
N ASN A 300 30.82 27.92 28.01
CA ASN A 300 30.01 28.68 28.95
C ASN A 300 30.08 28.00 30.33
N ASP A 301 30.71 28.66 31.31
CA ASP A 301 30.84 28.19 32.70
C ASP A 301 29.56 28.42 33.54
N SER A 302 28.51 29.01 32.95
CA SER A 302 27.21 29.13 33.63
C SER A 302 26.66 27.73 33.90
N GLU A 303 26.41 27.40 35.16
CA GLU A 303 25.67 26.19 35.54
C GLU A 303 24.44 26.04 34.61
N ALA A 304 24.25 24.84 34.04
CA ALA A 304 23.13 24.56 33.15
C ALA A 304 21.83 25.12 33.78
N PRO A 305 20.95 25.79 33.01
CA PRO A 305 19.85 26.60 33.57
C PRO A 305 18.82 25.80 34.40
N VAL A 306 18.94 24.48 34.47
CA VAL A 306 18.10 23.63 35.29
C VAL A 306 18.82 23.35 36.61
N LYS A 307 18.42 24.06 37.68
CA LYS A 307 18.78 23.69 39.06
C LYS A 307 18.53 22.19 39.23
N SER A 308 19.58 21.47 39.63
CA SER A 308 19.55 20.05 39.97
C SER A 308 18.56 19.79 41.10
N LYS A 309 17.28 19.60 40.77
CA LYS A 309 16.43 18.75 41.61
C LYS A 309 17.06 17.37 41.52
N GLU A 310 17.61 16.88 42.64
CA GLU A 310 17.93 15.45 42.74
C GLU A 310 16.66 14.69 42.40
N VAL A 311 16.71 13.87 41.35
CA VAL A 311 15.58 13.04 40.95
C VAL A 311 15.47 11.92 41.97
N GLN A 312 14.75 12.21 43.06
CA GLN A 312 14.42 11.22 44.07
C GLN A 312 13.60 10.12 43.36
N HIS A 313 14.13 8.90 43.33
CA HIS A 313 13.51 7.70 42.72
C HIS A 313 13.69 7.46 41.21
N ALA A 314 14.86 7.74 40.63
CA ALA A 314 15.16 7.37 39.24
C ALA A 314 14.86 5.87 38.92
N GLU A 315 15.12 4.95 39.85
CA GLU A 315 14.82 3.53 39.69
C GLU A 315 13.33 3.24 39.52
N LYS A 316 12.45 3.99 40.20
CA LYS A 316 10.99 3.85 40.04
C LYS A 316 10.56 4.29 38.64
N ILE A 317 11.12 5.38 38.12
CA ILE A 317 10.82 5.87 36.77
C ILE A 317 11.21 4.82 35.71
N TYR A 318 12.40 4.22 35.81
CA TYR A 318 12.80 3.14 34.90
C TYR A 318 12.00 1.84 35.10
N ALA A 319 11.48 1.58 36.30
CA ALA A 319 10.57 0.46 36.55
C ALA A 319 9.21 0.69 35.88
N THR A 320 8.60 1.87 36.06
CA THR A 320 7.36 2.28 35.39
C THR A 320 7.53 2.21 33.87
N LEU A 321 8.65 2.71 33.32
CA LEU A 321 8.93 2.64 31.89
C LEU A 321 9.02 1.20 31.36
N ARG A 322 9.61 0.27 32.14
CA ARG A 322 9.61 -1.16 31.77
C ARG A 322 8.22 -1.77 31.83
N GLU A 323 7.45 -1.45 32.85
CA GLU A 323 6.07 -1.92 33.00
C GLU A 323 5.16 -1.39 31.88
N CYS A 324 5.23 -0.09 31.58
CA CYS A 324 4.54 0.52 30.46
C CYS A 324 4.90 -0.17 29.14
N ARG A 325 6.17 -0.53 28.90
CA ARG A 325 6.54 -1.29 27.68
C ARG A 325 5.91 -2.66 27.59
N GLU A 326 5.87 -3.40 28.69
CA GLU A 326 5.25 -4.72 28.73
C GLU A 326 3.73 -4.64 28.52
N GLN A 327 3.12 -3.53 28.92
CA GLN A 327 1.70 -3.25 28.73
C GLN A 327 1.36 -2.66 27.34
N SER A 328 2.24 -1.84 26.75
CA SER A 328 2.06 -1.08 25.50
C SER A 328 2.50 -1.81 24.23
N GLY A 329 2.84 -3.11 24.28
CA GLY A 329 2.99 -3.88 23.04
C GLY A 329 1.73 -3.74 22.18
N ILE A 330 1.88 -3.69 20.83
CA ILE A 330 0.78 -3.51 19.84
C ILE A 330 -0.44 -4.42 20.11
N LYS A 331 -0.29 -5.47 20.92
CA LYS A 331 -1.38 -6.35 21.37
C LYS A 331 -2.49 -5.71 22.22
N LYS A 332 -2.41 -4.45 22.69
CA LYS A 332 -3.46 -3.84 23.55
C LYS A 332 -3.82 -2.38 23.28
N THR A 333 -3.47 -1.80 22.14
CA THR A 333 -4.08 -0.51 21.75
C THR A 333 -5.59 -0.72 21.59
N LYS A 334 -6.41 0.03 22.34
CA LYS A 334 -7.86 0.01 22.13
C LYS A 334 -8.14 0.30 20.65
N GLY A 335 -9.07 -0.44 20.05
CA GLY A 335 -9.46 -0.26 18.64
C GLY A 335 -8.82 -1.20 17.62
N ILE A 336 -7.77 -1.97 17.96
CA ILE A 336 -7.19 -2.94 17.01
C ILE A 336 -8.18 -4.09 16.73
N LYS A 337 -8.57 -4.25 15.46
CA LYS A 337 -9.44 -5.34 15.01
C LYS A 337 -8.68 -6.50 14.36
N MET A 338 -7.59 -6.20 13.66
CA MET A 338 -6.79 -7.19 12.96
C MET A 338 -5.35 -6.70 12.81
N GLN A 339 -4.39 -7.62 12.84
CA GLN A 339 -2.98 -7.29 12.61
C GLN A 339 -2.24 -8.49 12.03
N GLY A 340 -1.21 -8.25 11.23
CA GLY A 340 -0.45 -9.31 10.57
C GLY A 340 0.38 -8.82 9.40
N TYR A 341 1.14 -9.71 8.79
CA TYR A 341 1.96 -9.37 7.63
C TYR A 341 1.14 -9.45 6.33
N LEU A 342 1.28 -8.42 5.50
CA LEU A 342 0.86 -8.41 4.10
C LEU A 342 2.02 -7.91 3.23
N CYS A 343 2.01 -8.28 1.96
CA CYS A 343 2.90 -7.71 0.97
C CYS A 343 2.23 -6.50 0.30
N LYS A 344 2.86 -5.33 0.36
CA LYS A 344 2.45 -4.13 -0.38
C LYS A 344 3.30 -3.98 -1.64
N LYS A 345 2.68 -3.69 -2.79
CA LYS A 345 3.44 -3.32 -4.00
C LYS A 345 3.94 -1.88 -3.84
N SER A 346 5.24 -1.68 -4.02
CA SER A 346 5.83 -0.34 -4.04
C SER A 346 5.65 0.32 -5.39
N GLU A 347 5.23 1.58 -5.39
CA GLU A 347 5.21 2.43 -6.60
C GLU A 347 6.64 2.77 -7.05
N LYS A 348 7.52 3.18 -6.12
CA LYS A 348 8.88 3.65 -6.43
C LYS A 348 9.79 2.64 -7.13
N ASN A 349 9.87 1.42 -6.61
CA ASN A 349 10.79 0.38 -7.12
C ASN A 349 10.08 -0.81 -7.76
N LYS A 350 8.75 -0.76 -7.86
CA LYS A 350 7.92 -1.84 -8.42
C LYS A 350 8.11 -3.21 -7.75
N LYS A 351 8.64 -3.29 -6.52
CA LYS A 351 8.81 -4.57 -5.79
C LYS A 351 7.72 -4.74 -4.74
N TRP A 352 7.38 -5.99 -4.44
CA TRP A 352 6.55 -6.34 -3.29
C TRP A 352 7.38 -6.28 -2.02
N LYS A 353 6.91 -5.57 -1.00
CA LYS A 353 7.56 -5.47 0.31
C LYS A 353 6.64 -6.06 1.38
N SER A 354 7.15 -6.99 2.18
CA SER A 354 6.45 -7.47 3.36
C SER A 354 6.48 -6.40 4.45
N LEU A 355 5.30 -6.02 4.95
CA LEU A 355 5.10 -5.01 5.98
C LEU A 355 4.11 -5.54 7.01
N TYR A 356 4.19 -5.02 8.23
CA TYR A 356 3.27 -5.36 9.29
C TYR A 356 2.08 -4.39 9.28
N PHE A 357 0.88 -4.90 9.06
CA PHE A 357 -0.35 -4.12 8.98
C PHE A 357 -1.12 -4.21 10.30
N VAL A 358 -1.75 -3.09 10.69
CA VAL A 358 -2.60 -2.97 11.86
C VAL A 358 -3.87 -2.23 11.47
N LEU A 359 -5.01 -2.90 11.62
CA LEU A 359 -6.35 -2.35 11.39
C LEU A 359 -6.87 -1.75 12.70
N ASN A 360 -6.94 -0.42 12.73
CA ASN A 360 -7.43 0.36 13.86
C ASN A 360 -8.84 0.89 13.57
N VAL A 361 -9.77 0.56 14.46
CA VAL A 361 -11.16 1.00 14.42
C VAL A 361 -11.50 1.66 15.75
N ASP A 362 -11.49 2.98 15.74
CA ASP A 362 -11.93 3.84 16.84
C ASP A 362 -13.33 4.40 16.55
N GLU A 363 -13.99 5.00 17.55
CA GLU A 363 -15.38 5.49 17.45
C GLU A 363 -15.63 6.47 16.29
N THR A 364 -14.59 7.17 15.81
CA THR A 364 -14.72 8.16 14.73
C THR A 364 -13.83 7.88 13.51
N ASP A 365 -12.88 6.96 13.61
CA ASP A 365 -11.75 6.85 12.69
C ASP A 365 -11.44 5.37 12.38
N THR A 366 -11.37 5.03 11.10
CA THR A 366 -11.05 3.67 10.62
C THR A 366 -9.84 3.71 9.70
N HIS A 367 -8.70 3.26 10.21
CA HIS A 367 -7.43 3.35 9.50
C HIS A 367 -6.73 2.00 9.41
N LEU A 368 -6.12 1.75 8.26
CA LEU A 368 -5.18 0.65 8.07
C LEU A 368 -3.75 1.20 8.04
N CYS A 369 -3.03 1.03 9.14
CA CYS A 369 -1.64 1.47 9.28
C CYS A 369 -0.70 0.34 8.87
N PHE A 370 0.45 0.66 8.28
CA PHE A 370 1.49 -0.33 7.99
C PHE A 370 2.88 0.12 8.44
N TYR A 371 3.67 -0.84 8.91
CA TYR A 371 4.95 -0.65 9.59
C TYR A 371 6.02 -1.54 8.97
N ASP A 372 7.29 -1.16 9.10
CA ASP A 372 8.39 -2.04 8.70
C ASP A 372 8.41 -3.33 9.56
N ASN A 373 8.05 -3.23 10.83
CA ASN A 373 7.99 -4.35 11.77
C ASN A 373 7.06 -4.00 12.97
N PRO A 374 6.59 -4.99 13.75
CA PRO A 374 5.65 -4.78 14.86
C PRO A 374 6.24 -4.10 16.12
N LYS A 375 7.51 -3.67 16.11
CA LYS A 375 8.11 -2.88 17.21
C LYS A 375 8.13 -1.38 16.91
N ARG A 376 7.81 -0.98 15.68
CA ARG A 376 7.71 0.42 15.26
C ARG A 376 6.38 0.99 15.73
N THR A 377 6.42 2.23 16.20
CA THR A 377 5.26 3.04 16.56
C THR A 377 4.91 4.02 15.46
N LYS A 378 5.92 4.52 14.72
CA LYS A 378 5.71 5.37 13.55
C LYS A 378 5.32 4.50 12.33
N PRO A 379 4.11 4.67 11.78
CA PRO A 379 3.74 3.96 10.56
C PRO A 379 4.55 4.46 9.37
N LYS A 380 4.79 3.56 8.41
CA LYS A 380 5.32 3.91 7.07
C LYS A 380 4.28 4.61 6.21
N GLY A 381 3.01 4.42 6.54
CA GLY A 381 1.87 5.03 5.89
C GLY A 381 0.57 4.50 6.49
N LEU A 382 -0.51 5.15 6.10
CA LEU A 382 -1.84 4.93 6.63
C LEU A 382 -2.83 5.07 5.48
N ILE A 383 -3.86 4.21 5.49
CA ILE A 383 -4.96 4.24 4.53
C ILE A 383 -6.25 4.52 5.31
N ASP A 384 -6.99 5.56 4.93
CA ASP A 384 -8.27 5.89 5.54
C ASP A 384 -9.37 5.06 4.88
N LEU A 385 -9.88 4.06 5.60
CA LEU A 385 -10.89 3.16 5.08
C LEU A 385 -12.23 3.85 4.88
N SER A 386 -12.51 4.94 5.61
CA SER A 386 -13.78 5.66 5.51
C SER A 386 -14.02 6.32 4.15
N CYS A 387 -12.97 6.41 3.32
CA CYS A 387 -12.99 6.91 1.95
C CYS A 387 -12.33 5.94 0.95
N ALA A 388 -12.05 4.70 1.37
CA ALA A 388 -11.48 3.66 0.52
C ALA A 388 -12.54 2.70 -0.01
N TYR A 389 -12.25 2.15 -1.18
CA TYR A 389 -13.01 1.10 -1.83
C TYR A 389 -12.13 -0.14 -1.98
N LEU A 390 -12.65 -1.30 -1.65
CA LEU A 390 -11.94 -2.57 -1.79
C LEU A 390 -12.35 -3.25 -3.10
N TYR A 391 -11.36 -3.57 -3.93
CA TYR A 391 -11.55 -4.36 -5.16
C TYR A 391 -10.70 -5.63 -5.09
N GLN A 392 -11.25 -6.73 -5.60
CA GLN A 392 -10.44 -7.91 -5.90
C GLN A 392 -9.46 -7.59 -7.04
N VAL A 393 -8.31 -8.25 -7.02
CA VAL A 393 -7.31 -8.17 -8.08
C VAL A 393 -7.05 -9.60 -8.55
N HIS A 394 -7.40 -9.89 -9.80
CA HIS A 394 -7.14 -11.18 -10.38
C HIS A 394 -5.63 -11.44 -10.50
N ASP A 395 -5.22 -12.69 -10.30
CA ASP A 395 -3.83 -13.10 -10.30
C ASP A 395 -3.07 -12.69 -11.56
N SER A 396 -3.77 -12.59 -12.70
CA SER A 396 -3.20 -12.20 -13.99
C SER A 396 -2.62 -10.78 -14.04
N VAL A 397 -3.05 -9.88 -13.15
CA VAL A 397 -2.52 -8.49 -13.12
C VAL A 397 -1.04 -8.46 -12.79
N PHE A 398 -0.64 -9.26 -11.79
CA PHE A 398 0.72 -9.27 -11.23
C PHE A 398 1.42 -10.62 -11.37
N ASP A 399 0.77 -11.60 -11.99
CA ASP A 399 1.19 -13.00 -11.98
C ASP A 399 1.46 -13.48 -10.54
N ARG A 400 0.60 -13.03 -9.60
CA ARG A 400 0.75 -13.26 -8.15
C ARG A 400 -0.61 -13.56 -7.51
N PRO A 401 -0.72 -14.63 -6.72
CA PRO A 401 -1.98 -15.00 -6.08
C PRO A 401 -2.35 -14.10 -4.90
N ASN A 402 -3.63 -14.19 -4.52
CA ASN A 402 -4.18 -13.59 -3.30
C ASN A 402 -4.02 -12.06 -3.25
N CYS A 403 -4.10 -11.41 -4.42
CA CYS A 403 -3.99 -9.97 -4.53
C CYS A 403 -5.36 -9.29 -4.33
N PHE A 404 -5.34 -8.12 -3.71
CA PHE A 404 -6.48 -7.22 -3.61
C PHE A 404 -5.98 -5.78 -3.56
N GLN A 405 -6.86 -4.82 -3.81
CA GLN A 405 -6.49 -3.41 -3.82
C GLN A 405 -7.47 -2.55 -3.04
N LEU A 406 -6.93 -1.51 -2.41
CA LEU A 406 -7.66 -0.44 -1.77
C LEU A 406 -7.50 0.82 -2.61
N VAL A 407 -8.62 1.37 -3.06
CA VAL A 407 -8.68 2.61 -3.85
C VAL A 407 -9.25 3.69 -2.95
N GLU A 408 -8.40 4.56 -2.43
CA GLU A 408 -8.77 5.66 -1.56
C GLU A 408 -9.11 6.90 -2.40
N ARG A 409 -10.31 7.45 -2.19
CA ARG A 409 -10.87 8.60 -2.94
C ARG A 409 -11.30 9.70 -1.98
N ALA A 410 -10.39 10.08 -1.07
CA ALA A 410 -10.63 11.13 -0.08
C ALA A 410 -10.84 12.53 -0.69
N LEU A 411 -10.24 12.80 -1.84
CA LEU A 411 -10.38 14.07 -2.55
C LEU A 411 -10.96 13.83 -3.96
N PRO A 412 -11.87 14.68 -4.47
CA PRO A 412 -12.59 14.42 -5.73
C PRO A 412 -11.72 14.22 -6.98
N CYS A 413 -10.45 14.62 -6.93
CA CYS A 413 -9.51 14.55 -8.06
C CYS A 413 -8.29 13.68 -7.77
N LEU A 414 -8.25 13.01 -6.62
CA LEU A 414 -7.12 12.19 -6.23
C LEU A 414 -7.63 10.82 -5.82
N SER A 415 -7.17 9.80 -6.55
CA SER A 415 -7.27 8.41 -6.14
C SER A 415 -5.88 7.88 -5.81
N THR A 416 -5.75 7.28 -4.64
CA THR A 416 -4.55 6.55 -4.21
C THR A 416 -4.86 5.06 -4.22
N ILE A 417 -4.16 4.30 -5.07
CA ILE A 417 -4.35 2.85 -5.18
C ILE A 417 -3.24 2.11 -4.43
N THR A 418 -3.62 1.31 -3.44
CA THR A 418 -2.72 0.43 -2.71
C THR A 418 -3.00 -1.03 -3.06
N TYR A 419 -2.05 -1.68 -3.72
CA TYR A 419 -2.09 -3.12 -4.01
C TYR A 419 -1.46 -3.93 -2.88
N LEU A 420 -2.19 -4.93 -2.40
CA LEU A 420 -1.84 -5.82 -1.30
C LEU A 420 -1.92 -7.28 -1.74
N SER A 421 -1.14 -8.14 -1.11
CA SER A 421 -1.17 -9.59 -1.32
C SER A 421 -0.88 -10.32 -0.01
N ALA A 422 -1.64 -11.38 0.25
CA ALA A 422 -1.40 -12.28 1.38
C ALA A 422 -0.64 -13.55 0.94
N ASN A 423 0.00 -14.22 1.90
CA ASN A 423 0.76 -15.44 1.63
C ASN A 423 -0.13 -16.66 1.32
N THR A 424 -1.39 -16.65 1.78
CA THR A 424 -2.36 -17.72 1.59
C THR A 424 -3.72 -17.15 1.24
N SER A 425 -4.56 -17.95 0.58
CA SER A 425 -5.93 -17.57 0.21
C SER A 425 -6.79 -17.28 1.44
N ASP A 426 -6.71 -18.12 2.48
CA ASP A 426 -7.43 -17.90 3.75
C ASP A 426 -7.05 -16.57 4.40
N CYS A 427 -5.75 -16.24 4.46
CA CYS A 427 -5.29 -14.98 5.04
C CYS A 427 -5.79 -13.77 4.23
N ALA A 428 -5.78 -13.85 2.89
CA ALA A 428 -6.37 -12.79 2.07
C ALA A 428 -7.87 -12.64 2.34
N GLN A 429 -8.61 -13.74 2.44
CA GLN A 429 -10.04 -13.69 2.71
C GLN A 429 -10.35 -13.12 4.09
N ASP A 430 -9.57 -13.47 5.12
CA ASP A 430 -9.71 -12.90 6.46
C ASP A 430 -9.50 -11.37 6.45
N TRP A 431 -8.46 -10.90 5.75
CA TRP A 431 -8.19 -9.48 5.60
C TRP A 431 -9.30 -8.77 4.80
N ILE A 432 -9.75 -9.34 3.69
CA ILE A 432 -10.84 -8.78 2.88
C ILE A 432 -12.13 -8.69 3.73
N ASN A 433 -12.47 -9.74 4.47
CA ASN A 433 -13.64 -9.77 5.35
C ASN A 433 -13.57 -8.74 6.48
N ALA A 434 -12.37 -8.47 7.01
CA ALA A 434 -12.16 -7.46 8.04
C ALA A 434 -12.20 -6.02 7.49
N LEU A 435 -11.67 -5.79 6.29
CA LEU A 435 -11.55 -4.46 5.68
C LEU A 435 -12.82 -4.02 4.96
N LYS A 436 -13.49 -4.92 4.24
CA LYS A 436 -14.64 -4.62 3.37
C LYS A 436 -15.78 -3.89 4.11
N PRO A 437 -16.18 -4.26 5.34
CA PRO A 437 -17.25 -3.56 6.06
C PRO A 437 -16.87 -2.16 6.54
N LEU A 438 -15.58 -1.84 6.59
CA LEU A 438 -15.04 -0.56 7.06
C LEU A 438 -14.72 0.40 5.91
N CYS A 439 -14.63 -0.13 4.69
CA CYS A 439 -14.54 0.65 3.46
C CYS A 439 -15.85 1.42 3.22
N VAL A 440 -15.83 2.46 2.38
CA VAL A 440 -17.05 3.18 1.97
C VAL A 440 -18.11 2.17 1.57
N THR A 441 -19.20 2.10 2.34
CA THR A 441 -20.42 1.40 1.92
C THR A 441 -20.89 2.10 0.66
N GLN A 442 -20.48 1.54 -0.45
CA GLN A 442 -20.86 1.95 -1.78
C GLN A 442 -22.37 2.15 -1.79
N MET A 443 -22.79 3.40 -2.04
CA MET A 443 -24.15 3.87 -1.83
C MET A 443 -25.16 3.00 -2.60
N THR A 444 -25.57 1.94 -1.95
CA THR A 444 -26.66 1.07 -2.34
C THR A 444 -27.36 0.71 -1.06
N ARG A 445 -28.68 0.82 -1.16
CA ARG A 445 -29.62 0.54 -0.10
C ARG A 445 -29.26 -0.82 0.49
N SER A 446 -28.78 -0.83 1.74
CA SER A 446 -28.80 -2.06 2.53
C SER A 446 -30.16 -2.71 2.31
N PRO A 447 -30.23 -4.01 1.97
CA PRO A 447 -31.48 -4.64 1.61
C PRO A 447 -32.53 -4.30 2.66
N LYS A 448 -33.74 -3.91 2.22
CA LYS A 448 -34.83 -3.45 3.13
C LYS A 448 -35.16 -4.49 4.21
N VAL A 449 -34.77 -5.74 3.99
CA VAL A 449 -34.89 -6.86 4.91
C VAL A 449 -33.56 -7.03 5.65
N GLN A 450 -33.59 -6.83 6.98
CA GLN A 450 -32.45 -7.06 7.86
C GLN A 450 -31.92 -8.51 7.69
N ARG A 451 -30.59 -8.68 7.72
CA ARG A 451 -29.85 -9.95 7.59
C ARG A 451 -29.61 -10.50 6.17
N LEU A 452 -30.16 -9.92 5.10
CA LEU A 452 -29.81 -10.33 3.73
C LEU A 452 -28.48 -9.69 3.28
N ARG A 453 -27.69 -10.42 2.48
CA ARG A 453 -26.45 -9.95 1.84
C ARG A 453 -26.63 -9.97 0.33
N GLU A 454 -26.22 -8.91 -0.35
CA GLU A 454 -26.16 -8.88 -1.82
C GLU A 454 -24.90 -9.63 -2.29
N LEU A 455 -25.06 -10.62 -3.17
CA LEU A 455 -23.97 -11.26 -3.89
C LEU A 455 -23.98 -10.75 -5.32
N ARG A 456 -22.87 -10.14 -5.73
CA ARG A 456 -22.63 -9.72 -7.10
C ARG A 456 -21.40 -10.46 -7.62
N CYS A 457 -21.54 -11.25 -8.67
CA CYS A 457 -20.42 -12.00 -9.28
C CYS A 457 -20.43 -11.75 -10.79
N LEU A 458 -19.28 -11.40 -11.35
CA LEU A 458 -19.08 -11.27 -12.79
C LEU A 458 -18.07 -12.32 -13.25
N GLN A 459 -18.53 -13.25 -14.08
CA GLN A 459 -17.67 -14.14 -14.85
C GLN A 459 -17.54 -13.56 -16.26
N LEU A 460 -16.32 -13.26 -16.66
CA LEU A 460 -16.01 -12.70 -17.99
C LEU A 460 -14.93 -13.55 -18.65
N ASN A 461 -15.24 -14.12 -19.81
CA ASN A 461 -14.27 -14.74 -20.70
C ASN A 461 -14.00 -13.83 -21.90
N ILE A 462 -12.76 -13.40 -22.05
CA ILE A 462 -12.32 -12.65 -23.24
C ILE A 462 -11.83 -13.69 -24.25
N ILE A 463 -12.62 -13.93 -25.30
CA ILE A 463 -12.39 -15.05 -26.22
C ILE A 463 -11.39 -14.64 -27.30
N ASP A 464 -11.80 -13.76 -28.21
CA ASP A 464 -11.00 -13.31 -29.35
C ASP A 464 -11.36 -11.89 -29.79
N ALA A 465 -10.48 -11.29 -30.60
CA ALA A 465 -10.75 -10.07 -31.33
C ALA A 465 -10.91 -10.34 -32.82
N HIS A 466 -11.79 -9.58 -33.45
CA HIS A 466 -11.97 -9.60 -34.90
C HIS A 466 -11.67 -8.22 -35.50
N ARG A 467 -10.93 -8.20 -36.61
CA ARG A 467 -10.56 -6.96 -37.35
C ARG A 467 -9.79 -5.95 -36.51
N LEU A 468 -8.99 -6.40 -35.55
CA LEU A 468 -8.11 -5.51 -34.81
C LEU A 468 -6.98 -5.02 -35.74
N PRO A 469 -6.68 -3.71 -35.81
CA PRO A 469 -5.65 -3.19 -36.72
C PRO A 469 -4.23 -3.61 -36.30
N CYS A 470 -3.75 -4.78 -36.71
CA CYS A 470 -2.46 -5.34 -36.28
C CYS A 470 -1.22 -4.51 -36.70
N LYS A 471 -1.35 -3.57 -37.63
CA LYS A 471 -0.30 -2.55 -37.88
C LYS A 471 -0.17 -1.53 -36.75
N LEU A 472 -1.29 -1.17 -36.12
CA LEU A 472 -1.34 -0.25 -34.98
C LEU A 472 -1.17 -0.98 -33.65
N VAL A 473 -1.66 -2.23 -33.57
CA VAL A 473 -1.69 -3.06 -32.36
C VAL A 473 -1.05 -4.42 -32.65
N PRO A 474 0.27 -4.51 -32.89
CA PRO A 474 0.95 -5.77 -33.21
C PRO A 474 1.02 -6.75 -32.02
N ASN A 475 1.00 -6.24 -30.79
CA ASN A 475 1.11 -7.06 -29.57
C ASN A 475 -0.06 -6.76 -28.61
N PRO A 476 -1.30 -7.14 -28.97
CA PRO A 476 -2.48 -6.80 -28.18
C PRO A 476 -2.56 -7.58 -26.87
N PHE A 477 -3.00 -6.90 -25.82
CA PHE A 477 -3.53 -7.50 -24.59
C PHE A 477 -4.70 -6.65 -24.08
N CYS A 478 -5.54 -7.23 -23.24
CA CYS A 478 -6.72 -6.56 -22.69
C CYS A 478 -6.55 -6.33 -21.19
N ILE A 479 -7.11 -5.23 -20.68
CA ILE A 479 -7.25 -4.95 -19.26
C ILE A 479 -8.73 -4.80 -18.95
N LEU A 480 -9.18 -5.52 -17.93
CA LEU A 480 -10.51 -5.42 -17.36
C LEU A 480 -10.49 -4.43 -16.21
N SER A 481 -11.41 -3.47 -16.25
CA SER A 481 -11.59 -2.45 -15.23
C SER A 481 -13.03 -2.42 -14.71
N LEU A 482 -13.21 -2.26 -13.40
CA LEU A 482 -14.50 -1.98 -12.76
C LEU A 482 -14.49 -0.53 -12.28
N ASN A 483 -15.41 0.32 -12.73
CA ASN A 483 -15.41 1.75 -12.41
C ASN A 483 -14.02 2.42 -12.63
N GLN A 484 -13.37 2.10 -13.75
CA GLN A 484 -12.01 2.53 -14.12
C GLN A 484 -10.86 2.00 -13.23
N VAL A 485 -11.16 1.13 -12.28
CA VAL A 485 -10.15 0.44 -11.46
C VAL A 485 -9.75 -0.86 -12.15
N LYS A 486 -8.48 -1.00 -12.51
CA LYS A 486 -7.93 -2.19 -13.20
C LYS A 486 -7.95 -3.40 -12.28
N VAL A 487 -8.63 -4.48 -12.66
CA VAL A 487 -8.81 -5.68 -11.82
C VAL A 487 -8.28 -6.97 -12.44
N ALA A 488 -8.18 -7.06 -13.77
CA ALA A 488 -7.62 -8.22 -14.47
C ALA A 488 -6.93 -7.81 -15.76
N ARG A 489 -6.06 -8.67 -16.29
CA ARG A 489 -5.50 -8.52 -17.65
C ARG A 489 -5.39 -9.87 -18.36
N THR A 490 -5.35 -9.86 -19.69
CA THR A 490 -5.00 -11.03 -20.50
C THR A 490 -3.52 -11.09 -20.81
N LYS A 491 -3.05 -12.22 -21.36
CA LYS A 491 -1.69 -12.34 -21.91
C LYS A 491 -1.58 -11.57 -23.24
N VAL A 492 -0.34 -11.18 -23.54
CA VAL A 492 0.00 -10.55 -24.82
C VAL A 492 -0.08 -11.60 -25.92
N LYS A 493 -0.83 -11.28 -26.98
CA LYS A 493 -0.95 -12.09 -28.19
C LYS A 493 -0.30 -11.38 -29.37
N THR A 494 -0.19 -12.07 -30.49
CA THR A 494 0.35 -11.54 -31.75
C THR A 494 -0.54 -11.98 -32.92
N GLY A 495 -0.56 -11.20 -33.99
CA GLY A 495 -1.35 -11.50 -35.20
C GLY A 495 -2.63 -10.65 -35.35
N PRO A 496 -3.36 -10.83 -36.48
CA PRO A 496 -4.51 -10.01 -36.85
C PRO A 496 -5.79 -10.28 -36.04
N ASP A 497 -6.03 -11.54 -35.67
CA ASP A 497 -7.21 -11.97 -34.92
C ASP A 497 -6.74 -12.72 -33.66
N PRO A 498 -6.29 -11.99 -32.62
CA PRO A 498 -5.77 -12.60 -31.40
C PRO A 498 -6.87 -13.39 -30.67
N VAL A 499 -6.52 -14.59 -30.25
CA VAL A 499 -7.36 -15.46 -29.40
C VAL A 499 -6.72 -15.56 -28.03
N TRP A 500 -7.44 -15.12 -27.00
CA TRP A 500 -7.04 -15.24 -25.60
C TRP A 500 -7.65 -16.48 -24.95
N ASP A 501 -8.98 -16.59 -25.01
CA ASP A 501 -9.78 -17.58 -24.27
C ASP A 501 -9.39 -17.62 -22.78
N GLU A 502 -9.36 -16.44 -22.17
CA GLU A 502 -8.98 -16.24 -20.77
C GLU A 502 -10.19 -15.80 -19.93
N GLU A 503 -10.47 -16.59 -18.88
CA GLU A 503 -11.59 -16.40 -17.97
C GLU A 503 -11.17 -15.63 -16.71
N PHE A 504 -12.02 -14.69 -16.30
CA PHE A 504 -11.87 -13.90 -15.09
C PHE A 504 -13.14 -14.03 -14.25
N ILE A 505 -12.98 -14.55 -13.04
CA ILE A 505 -14.06 -14.65 -12.05
C ILE A 505 -13.84 -13.55 -11.02
N LEU A 506 -14.75 -12.57 -11.00
CA LEU A 506 -14.75 -11.47 -10.05
C LEU A 506 -15.93 -11.68 -9.09
N ASP A 507 -15.62 -12.27 -7.94
CA ASP A 507 -16.59 -12.44 -6.87
C ASP A 507 -16.75 -11.11 -6.12
N ASP A 508 -17.92 -10.92 -5.51
CA ASP A 508 -18.19 -9.79 -4.61
C ASP A 508 -18.01 -8.41 -5.28
N VAL A 509 -18.42 -8.28 -6.55
CA VAL A 509 -18.38 -7.02 -7.32
C VAL A 509 -19.02 -5.90 -6.50
N PRO A 510 -18.30 -4.81 -6.22
CA PRO A 510 -18.81 -3.79 -5.33
C PRO A 510 -20.12 -3.13 -5.84
N PRO A 511 -21.15 -2.87 -5.01
CA PRO A 511 -22.46 -2.35 -5.42
C PRO A 511 -22.51 -1.04 -6.26
N ASP A 512 -21.53 -0.15 -6.16
CA ASP A 512 -21.44 1.06 -7.00
C ASP A 512 -20.89 0.79 -8.40
N VAL A 513 -20.40 -0.42 -8.66
CA VAL A 513 -19.96 -0.83 -10.00
C VAL A 513 -21.20 -1.02 -10.85
N LEU A 514 -21.38 -0.12 -11.81
CA LEU A 514 -22.48 -0.16 -12.77
C LEU A 514 -22.04 -0.69 -14.13
N THR A 515 -20.76 -0.53 -14.45
CA THR A 515 -20.17 -0.94 -15.72
C THR A 515 -18.85 -1.66 -15.49
N PHE A 516 -18.51 -2.54 -16.43
CA PHE A 516 -17.12 -2.97 -16.61
C PHE A 516 -16.61 -2.48 -17.97
N THR A 517 -15.32 -2.19 -18.02
CA THR A 517 -14.64 -1.72 -19.22
C THR A 517 -13.54 -2.71 -19.58
N VAL A 518 -13.48 -3.10 -20.85
CA VAL A 518 -12.36 -3.87 -21.40
C VAL A 518 -11.58 -2.93 -22.31
N THR A 519 -10.36 -2.61 -21.90
CA THR A 519 -9.45 -1.73 -22.65
C THR A 519 -8.39 -2.58 -23.34
N VAL A 520 -8.26 -2.43 -24.65
CA VAL A 520 -7.20 -3.03 -25.45
C VAL A 520 -5.96 -2.14 -25.37
N TYR A 521 -4.83 -2.76 -25.07
CA TYR A 521 -3.51 -2.16 -25.04
C TYR A 521 -2.60 -2.81 -26.09
N ASN A 522 -1.62 -2.05 -26.56
CA ASN A 522 -0.51 -2.58 -27.33
C ASN A 522 0.76 -2.63 -26.45
N LYS A 523 1.38 -3.81 -26.34
CA LYS A 523 2.66 -3.94 -25.62
C LYS A 523 3.80 -3.31 -26.42
N GLY A 524 4.45 -2.32 -25.82
CA GLY A 524 5.64 -1.69 -26.38
C GLY A 524 6.89 -2.58 -26.20
N LYS A 525 7.75 -2.64 -27.23
CA LYS A 525 9.02 -3.40 -27.11
C LYS A 525 10.07 -2.68 -26.24
N ARG A 526 10.07 -1.34 -26.29
CA ARG A 526 10.98 -0.43 -25.58
C ARG A 526 10.28 0.88 -25.17
N SER A 527 8.98 0.94 -25.38
CA SER A 527 8.12 2.10 -25.11
C SER A 527 7.08 1.67 -24.09
N LYS A 528 6.48 2.65 -23.38
CA LYS A 528 5.33 2.37 -22.52
C LYS A 528 4.22 1.69 -23.31
N ASP A 529 3.46 0.84 -22.63
CA ASP A 529 2.24 0.26 -23.18
C ASP A 529 1.25 1.37 -23.53
N THR A 530 0.57 1.24 -24.67
CA THR A 530 -0.35 2.26 -25.16
C THR A 530 -1.78 1.75 -25.17
N GLU A 531 -2.69 2.53 -24.59
CA GLU A 531 -4.14 2.34 -24.71
C GLU A 531 -4.57 2.66 -26.14
N VAL A 532 -5.32 1.76 -26.76
CA VAL A 532 -5.67 1.89 -28.19
C VAL A 532 -7.17 1.96 -28.43
N ALA A 533 -7.94 1.10 -27.75
CA ALA A 533 -9.39 1.07 -27.87
C ALA A 533 -10.01 0.49 -26.61
N GLU A 534 -11.29 0.75 -26.39
CA GLU A 534 -12.04 0.23 -25.25
C GLU A 534 -13.47 -0.12 -25.63
N LEU A 535 -14.10 -0.94 -24.80
CA LEU A 535 -15.55 -1.13 -24.78
C LEU A 535 -16.01 -1.07 -23.33
N THR A 536 -17.24 -0.60 -23.12
CA THR A 536 -17.87 -0.56 -21.80
C THR A 536 -19.22 -1.23 -21.88
N VAL A 537 -19.51 -2.12 -20.93
CA VAL A 537 -20.77 -2.86 -20.83
C VAL A 537 -21.45 -2.51 -19.51
N GLU A 538 -22.74 -2.20 -19.56
CA GLU A 538 -23.56 -1.98 -18.38
C GLU A 538 -23.95 -3.30 -17.73
N LEU A 539 -23.74 -3.44 -16.42
CA LEU A 539 -24.14 -4.66 -15.71
C LEU A 539 -25.66 -4.86 -15.72
N SER A 540 -26.43 -3.78 -15.81
CA SER A 540 -27.89 -3.82 -15.97
C SER A 540 -28.36 -4.38 -17.31
N SER A 541 -27.50 -4.44 -18.34
CA SER A 541 -27.88 -5.05 -19.62
C SER A 541 -27.75 -6.57 -19.61
N LEU A 542 -27.10 -7.15 -18.60
CA LEU A 542 -26.92 -8.59 -18.47
C LEU A 542 -28.09 -9.21 -17.68
N THR A 543 -28.68 -10.27 -18.22
CA THR A 543 -29.73 -11.02 -17.51
C THR A 543 -29.11 -11.80 -16.35
N ASN A 544 -29.75 -11.75 -15.18
CA ASN A 544 -29.24 -12.36 -13.97
C ASN A 544 -29.09 -13.89 -14.13
N GLY A 545 -27.84 -14.38 -14.01
CA GLY A 545 -27.49 -15.80 -14.06
C GLY A 545 -27.35 -16.41 -15.46
N ASP A 546 -27.84 -15.74 -16.50
CA ASP A 546 -27.71 -16.22 -17.88
C ASP A 546 -26.30 -16.02 -18.41
N GLU A 547 -25.87 -16.96 -19.26
CA GLU A 547 -24.62 -16.85 -20.01
C GLU A 547 -24.89 -16.24 -21.38
N ILE A 548 -24.19 -15.15 -21.70
CA ILE A 548 -24.31 -14.42 -22.95
C ILE A 548 -22.95 -14.38 -23.62
N GLU A 549 -22.85 -14.94 -24.84
CA GLU A 549 -21.70 -14.81 -25.74
C GLU A 549 -22.07 -13.90 -26.91
N ASP A 550 -21.39 -12.76 -27.06
CA ASP A 550 -21.67 -11.80 -28.12
C ASP A 550 -20.42 -10.99 -28.56
N TRP A 551 -20.53 -10.32 -29.70
CA TRP A 551 -19.52 -9.41 -30.26
C TRP A 551 -19.78 -7.96 -29.82
N TYR A 552 -18.77 -7.35 -29.21
CA TYR A 552 -18.80 -5.98 -28.72
C TYR A 552 -17.85 -5.11 -29.54
N SER A 553 -18.38 -4.07 -30.18
CA SER A 553 -17.58 -3.13 -30.99
C SER A 553 -16.64 -2.29 -30.12
N LEU A 554 -15.40 -2.13 -30.58
CA LEU A 554 -14.38 -1.33 -29.91
C LEU A 554 -14.47 0.14 -30.30
N SER A 555 -14.37 1.02 -29.31
CA SER A 555 -14.23 2.47 -29.48
C SER A 555 -12.76 2.87 -29.36
N GLY A 556 -12.20 3.44 -30.41
CA GLY A 556 -10.79 3.87 -30.41
C GLY A 556 -10.53 5.10 -29.54
N MET A 557 -9.36 5.12 -28.89
CA MET A 557 -8.88 6.31 -28.16
C MET A 557 -8.51 7.47 -29.10
N THR A 558 -8.24 7.15 -30.37
CA THR A 558 -8.09 8.14 -31.44
C THR A 558 -9.20 7.93 -32.49
N PRO A 559 -9.69 9.01 -33.13
CA PRO A 559 -10.74 8.91 -34.15
C PRO A 559 -10.26 8.29 -35.48
N ILE A 560 -9.10 7.64 -35.48
CA ILE A 560 -8.45 7.10 -36.67
C ILE A 560 -8.80 5.63 -36.81
N GLY A 561 -9.65 5.31 -37.79
CA GLY A 561 -9.92 3.94 -38.24
C GLY A 561 -11.02 3.19 -37.48
N GLU A 562 -11.37 2.01 -38.02
CA GLU A 562 -12.24 1.02 -37.35
C GLU A 562 -11.37 0.12 -36.46
N TRP A 563 -11.75 -0.04 -35.20
CA TRP A 563 -10.95 -0.77 -34.20
C TRP A 563 -11.35 -2.23 -34.03
N GLY A 564 -12.36 -2.70 -34.77
CA GLY A 564 -12.85 -4.07 -34.71
C GLY A 564 -13.79 -4.33 -33.53
N SER A 565 -13.87 -5.60 -33.11
CA SER A 565 -14.74 -6.05 -32.02
C SER A 565 -14.07 -7.12 -31.17
N LEU A 566 -14.47 -7.22 -29.90
CA LEU A 566 -14.12 -8.33 -29.01
C LEU A 566 -15.31 -9.26 -28.83
N ARG A 567 -15.08 -10.57 -28.87
CA ARG A 567 -16.08 -11.55 -28.47
C ARG A 567 -15.92 -11.85 -27.00
N LEU A 568 -16.98 -11.58 -26.24
CA LEU A 568 -17.03 -11.77 -24.81
C LEU A 568 -18.10 -12.80 -24.47
N ARG A 569 -17.77 -13.70 -23.56
CA ARG A 569 -18.76 -14.55 -22.88
C ARG A 569 -18.88 -14.09 -21.44
N THR A 570 -20.08 -13.73 -21.02
CA THR A 570 -20.37 -13.10 -19.74
C THR A 570 -21.46 -13.86 -18.99
N ARG A 571 -21.30 -13.99 -17.68
CA ARG A 571 -22.35 -14.43 -16.76
C ARG A 571 -22.32 -13.52 -15.54
N TYR A 572 -23.42 -12.82 -15.26
CA TYR A 572 -23.51 -11.90 -14.14
C TYR A 572 -24.61 -12.35 -13.17
N LEU A 573 -24.23 -12.51 -11.90
CA LEU A 573 -25.12 -12.88 -10.81
C LEU A 573 -25.29 -11.67 -9.88
N HIS A 574 -26.52 -11.38 -9.51
CA HIS A 574 -26.95 -10.34 -8.58
C HIS A 574 -28.12 -10.90 -7.77
N ASP A 575 -27.80 -11.57 -6.67
CA ASP A 575 -28.78 -12.25 -5.81
C ASP A 575 -28.73 -11.73 -4.38
N LEU A 576 -29.87 -11.85 -3.67
CA LEU A 576 -29.94 -11.64 -2.24
C LEU A 576 -29.79 -12.99 -1.53
N ILE A 577 -28.75 -13.10 -0.71
CA ILE A 577 -28.42 -14.30 0.06
C ILE A 577 -28.83 -14.12 1.52
N MET A 578 -29.44 -15.16 2.08
CA MET A 578 -29.80 -15.22 3.49
C MET A 578 -28.56 -15.50 4.38
N PRO A 579 -28.67 -15.36 5.70
CA PRO A 579 -27.63 -15.87 6.61
C PRO A 579 -27.41 -17.38 6.44
N LYS A 580 -26.18 -17.85 6.71
CA LYS A 580 -25.79 -19.26 6.58
C LYS A 580 -26.77 -20.19 7.29
N GLU A 581 -27.27 -19.78 8.47
CA GLU A 581 -28.19 -20.57 9.29
C GLU A 581 -29.45 -21.01 8.54
N GLU A 582 -29.98 -20.15 7.66
CA GLU A 582 -31.21 -20.43 6.89
C GLU A 582 -30.99 -21.53 5.84
N TYR A 583 -29.74 -21.77 5.43
CA TYR A 583 -29.38 -22.83 4.48
C TYR A 583 -29.05 -24.17 5.15
N SER A 584 -29.04 -24.24 6.48
CA SER A 584 -28.64 -25.46 7.22
C SER A 584 -29.44 -26.71 6.82
N PRO A 585 -30.78 -26.67 6.62
CA PRO A 585 -31.53 -27.85 6.20
C PRO A 585 -31.11 -28.36 4.81
N MET A 586 -30.89 -27.44 3.86
CA MET A 586 -30.40 -27.79 2.51
C MET A 586 -28.97 -28.33 2.57
N GLN A 587 -28.12 -27.74 3.42
CA GLN A 587 -26.76 -28.22 3.63
C GLN A 587 -26.76 -29.66 4.18
N GLN A 588 -27.62 -29.97 5.16
CA GLN A 588 -27.77 -31.32 5.71
C GLN A 588 -28.23 -32.32 4.64
N LEU A 589 -29.17 -31.93 3.79
CA LEU A 589 -29.67 -32.78 2.70
C LEU A 589 -28.60 -33.08 1.64
N ILE A 590 -27.78 -32.08 1.28
CA ILE A 590 -26.69 -32.24 0.30
C ILE A 590 -25.54 -33.08 0.88
N LEU A 591 -25.24 -32.92 2.17
CA LEU A 591 -24.16 -33.63 2.85
C LEU A 591 -24.56 -35.01 3.39
N ASP A 592 -25.78 -35.46 3.12
CA ASP A 592 -26.25 -36.77 3.53
C ASP A 592 -25.35 -37.87 2.91
N PRO A 593 -24.88 -38.86 3.68
CA PRO A 593 -23.97 -39.89 3.19
C PRO A 593 -24.50 -40.70 2.00
N SER A 594 -25.81 -40.80 1.80
CA SER A 594 -26.42 -41.48 0.64
C SER A 594 -26.20 -40.74 -0.68
N LEU A 595 -25.95 -39.41 -0.60
CA LEU A 595 -25.87 -38.49 -1.73
C LEU A 595 -27.10 -38.54 -2.66
N GLU A 596 -28.27 -38.97 -2.17
CA GLU A 596 -29.50 -39.05 -2.97
C GLU A 596 -29.88 -37.70 -3.59
N ALA A 597 -29.81 -36.62 -2.82
CA ALA A 597 -30.08 -35.27 -3.31
C ALA A 597 -29.07 -34.84 -4.39
N VAL A 598 -27.79 -35.18 -4.21
CA VAL A 598 -26.74 -34.88 -5.19
C VAL A 598 -26.98 -35.63 -6.50
N ARG A 599 -27.37 -36.90 -6.43
CA ARG A 599 -27.71 -37.72 -7.61
C ARG A 599 -28.94 -37.16 -8.35
N ALA A 600 -29.99 -36.80 -7.62
CA ALA A 600 -31.17 -36.16 -8.22
C ALA A 600 -30.83 -34.82 -8.90
N LEU A 601 -29.97 -34.00 -8.29
CA LEU A 601 -29.47 -32.76 -8.91
C LEU A 601 -28.62 -33.04 -10.15
N ALA A 602 -27.80 -34.09 -10.13
CA ALA A 602 -26.99 -34.49 -11.29
C ALA A 602 -27.86 -34.82 -12.51
N ASP A 603 -28.98 -35.51 -12.28
CA ASP A 603 -29.95 -35.87 -13.32
C ASP A 603 -30.72 -34.64 -13.83
N LEU A 604 -31.11 -33.71 -12.95
CA LEU A 604 -31.82 -32.49 -13.33
C LEU A 604 -30.93 -31.49 -14.08
N CYS A 605 -29.69 -31.31 -13.62
CA CYS A 605 -28.74 -30.33 -14.16
C CYS A 605 -27.83 -30.91 -15.26
N HIS A 606 -28.25 -31.98 -15.94
CA HIS A 606 -27.42 -32.68 -16.92
C HIS A 606 -27.02 -31.81 -18.13
N LEU A 607 -27.74 -30.72 -18.43
CA LEU A 607 -27.42 -29.79 -19.51
C LEU A 607 -26.38 -28.73 -19.11
N ASP A 608 -26.31 -28.35 -17.83
CA ASP A 608 -25.35 -27.36 -17.30
C ASP A 608 -24.74 -27.87 -15.97
N ARG A 609 -23.83 -28.84 -16.10
CA ARG A 609 -23.24 -29.56 -14.94
C ARG A 609 -22.14 -28.77 -14.23
N MET A 610 -21.51 -27.82 -14.91
CA MET A 610 -20.33 -27.11 -14.40
C MET A 610 -20.62 -26.26 -13.15
N PRO A 611 -21.71 -25.46 -13.10
CA PRO A 611 -22.07 -24.70 -11.91
C PRO A 611 -22.42 -25.61 -10.73
N LEU A 612 -23.12 -26.72 -10.99
CA LEU A 612 -23.47 -27.71 -9.96
C LEU A 612 -22.21 -28.36 -9.38
N ALA A 613 -21.31 -28.86 -10.23
CA ALA A 613 -20.06 -29.48 -9.81
C ALA A 613 -19.20 -28.51 -8.98
N THR A 614 -19.08 -27.27 -9.44
CA THR A 614 -18.33 -26.22 -8.74
C THR A 614 -18.94 -25.92 -7.37
N SER A 615 -20.26 -25.82 -7.28
CA SER A 615 -20.98 -25.56 -6.03
C SER A 615 -20.85 -26.71 -5.03
N LEU A 616 -21.04 -27.96 -5.49
CA LEU A 616 -20.87 -29.15 -4.66
C LEU A 616 -19.45 -29.27 -4.13
N LEU A 617 -18.45 -29.08 -4.99
CA LEU A 617 -17.06 -29.17 -4.56
C LEU A 617 -16.72 -28.11 -3.50
N ARG A 618 -17.24 -26.88 -3.63
CA ARG A 618 -17.08 -25.81 -2.62
C ARG A 618 -17.73 -26.20 -1.29
N ILE A 619 -18.96 -26.74 -1.31
CA ILE A 619 -19.68 -27.16 -0.10
C ILE A 619 -18.93 -28.30 0.61
N PHE A 620 -18.57 -29.36 -0.11
CA PHE A 620 -17.89 -30.52 0.48
C PHE A 620 -16.46 -30.18 0.93
N ARG A 621 -15.78 -29.23 0.26
CA ARG A 621 -14.48 -28.70 0.71
C ARG A 621 -14.57 -27.95 2.02
N HIS A 622 -15.59 -27.10 2.18
CA HIS A 622 -15.82 -26.39 3.44
C HIS A 622 -15.94 -27.37 4.62
N GLU A 623 -16.56 -28.53 4.38
CA GLU A 623 -16.77 -29.58 5.37
C GLU A 623 -15.67 -30.66 5.40
N ARG A 624 -14.63 -30.52 4.56
CA ARG A 624 -13.51 -31.48 4.41
C ARG A 624 -13.95 -32.92 4.05
N LYS A 625 -14.98 -33.04 3.21
CA LYS A 625 -15.59 -34.30 2.76
C LYS A 625 -15.46 -34.55 1.25
N GLU A 626 -14.52 -33.90 0.57
CA GLU A 626 -14.37 -34.04 -0.90
C GLU A 626 -14.05 -35.48 -1.30
N ALA A 627 -13.23 -36.18 -0.52
CA ALA A 627 -12.88 -37.57 -0.77
C ALA A 627 -14.10 -38.50 -0.69
N ASP A 628 -15.02 -38.25 0.24
CA ASP A 628 -16.24 -39.04 0.40
C ASP A 628 -17.20 -38.82 -0.78
N LEU A 629 -17.37 -37.56 -1.20
CA LEU A 629 -18.17 -37.20 -2.39
C LEU A 629 -17.64 -37.91 -3.64
N LEU A 630 -16.33 -37.71 -3.93
CA LEU A 630 -15.72 -38.23 -5.14
C LEU A 630 -15.69 -39.76 -5.15
N LYS A 631 -15.36 -40.40 -4.02
CA LYS A 631 -15.39 -41.86 -3.91
C LYS A 631 -16.79 -42.41 -4.17
N THR A 632 -17.81 -41.88 -3.50
CA THR A 632 -19.17 -42.41 -3.57
C THR A 632 -19.80 -42.23 -4.96
N LEU A 633 -19.51 -41.12 -5.63
CA LEU A 633 -19.98 -40.90 -7.00
C LEU A 633 -19.21 -41.75 -8.03
N ASN A 634 -17.90 -41.93 -7.84
CA ASN A 634 -17.11 -42.86 -8.65
C ASN A 634 -17.61 -44.30 -8.50
N ASP A 635 -17.86 -44.76 -7.28
CA ASP A 635 -18.40 -46.10 -7.01
C ASP A 635 -19.75 -46.29 -7.72
N ALA A 636 -20.65 -45.30 -7.64
CA ALA A 636 -21.95 -45.35 -8.29
C ALA A 636 -21.88 -45.33 -9.83
N GLU A 637 -20.88 -44.66 -10.41
CA GLU A 637 -20.68 -44.64 -11.86
C GLU A 637 -20.09 -45.97 -12.36
N ILE A 638 -19.17 -46.57 -11.59
CA ILE A 638 -18.64 -47.91 -11.86
C ILE A 638 -19.76 -48.96 -11.80
N GLU A 639 -20.64 -48.90 -10.80
CA GLU A 639 -21.78 -49.83 -10.68
C GLU A 639 -22.78 -49.71 -11.85
N LYS A 640 -22.85 -48.55 -12.50
CA LYS A 640 -23.78 -48.28 -13.61
C LYS A 640 -23.20 -48.68 -14.97
N GLU A 641 -21.88 -48.73 -15.11
CA GLU A 641 -21.22 -49.06 -16.38
C GLU A 641 -21.01 -50.57 -16.55
N GLU A 642 -21.40 -51.10 -17.71
CA GLU A 642 -21.25 -52.52 -18.04
C GLU A 642 -19.88 -52.87 -18.62
N GLU A 643 -19.18 -51.89 -19.21
CA GLU A 643 -17.90 -52.09 -19.88
C GLU A 643 -16.80 -51.17 -19.32
N THR A 644 -15.65 -51.76 -18.95
CA THR A 644 -14.52 -50.99 -18.41
C THR A 644 -13.91 -50.02 -19.42
N SER A 645 -14.13 -50.25 -20.72
CA SER A 645 -13.61 -49.40 -21.79
C SER A 645 -14.40 -48.08 -21.92
N THR A 646 -15.66 -48.01 -21.48
CA THR A 646 -16.51 -46.80 -21.55
C THR A 646 -16.49 -45.99 -20.26
N LEU A 647 -15.92 -46.54 -19.18
CA LEU A 647 -15.83 -45.90 -17.88
C LEU A 647 -15.17 -44.52 -17.97
N PHE A 648 -15.83 -43.50 -17.39
CA PHE A 648 -15.40 -42.10 -17.39
C PHE A 648 -15.25 -41.44 -18.78
N ARG A 649 -15.76 -42.06 -19.85
CA ARG A 649 -15.83 -41.42 -21.19
C ARG A 649 -17.06 -40.53 -21.34
N ALA A 650 -18.08 -40.74 -20.53
CA ALA A 650 -19.27 -39.90 -20.51
C ALA A 650 -18.98 -38.54 -19.85
N ALA A 651 -19.56 -37.47 -20.39
CA ALA A 651 -19.62 -36.17 -19.72
C ALA A 651 -20.63 -36.26 -18.56
N SER A 652 -20.19 -36.75 -17.41
CA SER A 652 -20.99 -36.94 -16.20
C SER A 652 -20.65 -35.90 -15.14
N LEU A 653 -21.49 -35.81 -14.10
CA LEU A 653 -21.19 -34.94 -12.95
C LEU A 653 -19.90 -35.41 -12.26
N THR A 654 -19.70 -36.71 -12.15
CA THR A 654 -18.53 -37.32 -11.49
C THR A 654 -17.23 -36.99 -12.23
N THR A 655 -17.19 -37.14 -13.57
CA THR A 655 -15.98 -36.80 -14.35
C THR A 655 -15.67 -35.31 -14.28
N THR A 656 -16.71 -34.47 -14.28
CA THR A 656 -16.58 -33.01 -14.07
C THR A 656 -16.02 -32.68 -12.69
N LEU A 657 -16.54 -33.32 -11.62
CA LEU A 657 -16.07 -33.12 -10.25
C LEU A 657 -14.61 -33.58 -10.06
N MET A 658 -14.24 -34.72 -10.66
CA MET A 658 -12.87 -35.22 -10.65
C MET A 658 -11.91 -34.24 -11.34
N ASP A 659 -12.26 -33.73 -12.52
CA ASP A 659 -11.46 -32.74 -13.25
C ASP A 659 -11.26 -31.46 -12.44
N LEU A 660 -12.36 -30.88 -11.93
CA LEU A 660 -12.31 -29.67 -11.09
C LEU A 660 -11.49 -29.89 -9.81
N TYR A 661 -11.66 -31.03 -9.15
CA TYR A 661 -10.89 -31.35 -7.95
C TYR A 661 -9.40 -31.45 -8.26
N MET A 662 -9.02 -32.24 -9.26
CA MET A 662 -7.61 -32.40 -9.65
C MET A 662 -6.98 -31.08 -10.06
N LYS A 663 -7.66 -30.26 -10.87
CA LYS A 663 -7.20 -28.90 -11.22
C LYS A 663 -6.92 -28.04 -9.98
N SER A 664 -7.71 -28.21 -8.92
CA SER A 664 -7.58 -27.40 -7.70
C SER A 664 -6.50 -27.86 -6.72
N VAL A 665 -6.08 -29.13 -6.76
CA VAL A 665 -5.11 -29.68 -5.76
C VAL A 665 -3.80 -30.18 -6.38
N CYS A 666 -3.75 -30.40 -7.70
CA CYS A 666 -2.59 -31.01 -8.36
C CYS A 666 -1.60 -29.99 -8.95
N THR A 667 -1.77 -28.69 -8.75
CA THR A 667 -0.87 -27.66 -9.32
C THR A 667 0.58 -27.88 -8.92
N ASP A 668 0.85 -28.13 -7.64
CA ASP A 668 2.21 -28.40 -7.15
C ASP A 668 2.78 -29.71 -7.72
N PHE A 669 1.93 -30.74 -7.87
CA PHE A 669 2.32 -31.99 -8.50
C PHE A 669 2.69 -31.77 -9.98
N LEU A 670 1.90 -31.00 -10.74
CA LEU A 670 2.22 -30.65 -12.12
C LEU A 670 3.53 -29.86 -12.23
N HIS A 671 3.77 -28.92 -11.31
CA HIS A 671 5.03 -28.19 -11.27
C HIS A 671 6.21 -29.11 -10.97
N SER A 672 6.08 -30.01 -10.01
CA SER A 672 7.13 -30.99 -9.69
C SER A 672 7.39 -31.93 -10.86
N ALA A 673 6.33 -32.44 -11.50
CA ALA A 673 6.41 -33.46 -12.53
C ALA A 673 6.86 -32.92 -13.90
N LEU A 674 6.40 -31.73 -14.29
CA LEU A 674 6.51 -31.29 -15.69
C LEU A 674 7.27 -29.98 -15.89
N ARG A 675 7.39 -29.12 -14.87
CA ARG A 675 7.93 -27.76 -15.05
C ARG A 675 9.33 -27.77 -15.65
N SER A 676 10.24 -28.59 -15.15
CA SER A 676 11.63 -28.62 -15.65
C SER A 676 11.69 -29.02 -17.12
N THR A 677 10.96 -30.07 -17.50
CA THR A 677 10.94 -30.58 -18.88
C THR A 677 10.29 -29.57 -19.83
N ILE A 678 9.19 -28.94 -19.44
CA ILE A 678 8.52 -27.91 -20.24
C ILE A 678 9.42 -26.69 -20.42
N VAL A 679 10.08 -26.20 -19.37
CA VAL A 679 11.00 -25.05 -19.46
C VAL A 679 12.14 -25.36 -20.41
N LYS A 680 12.77 -26.54 -20.28
CA LYS A 680 13.81 -26.98 -21.22
C LYS A 680 13.31 -27.00 -22.67
N LEU A 681 12.10 -27.52 -22.90
CA LEU A 681 11.51 -27.60 -24.23
C LEU A 681 11.24 -26.20 -24.82
N LEU A 682 10.79 -25.25 -24.01
CA LEU A 682 10.57 -23.86 -24.42
C LEU A 682 11.88 -23.11 -24.73
N GLU A 683 12.98 -23.47 -24.07
CA GLU A 683 14.31 -22.91 -24.31
C GLU A 683 15.02 -23.56 -25.51
N THR A 684 14.61 -24.77 -25.88
CA THR A 684 15.21 -25.55 -26.97
C THR A 684 14.73 -25.06 -28.33
N LYS A 685 15.65 -24.92 -29.29
CA LYS A 685 15.32 -24.53 -30.67
C LYS A 685 14.97 -25.70 -31.60
N GLN A 686 15.08 -26.93 -31.11
CA GLN A 686 14.83 -28.14 -31.88
C GLN A 686 13.31 -28.39 -32.03
N SER A 687 12.88 -28.69 -33.26
CA SER A 687 11.48 -28.97 -33.56
C SER A 687 11.08 -30.39 -33.17
N CYS A 688 9.83 -30.56 -32.77
CA CYS A 688 9.17 -31.87 -32.60
C CYS A 688 8.08 -32.12 -33.66
N GLU A 689 7.98 -31.25 -34.67
CA GLU A 689 6.90 -31.31 -35.67
C GLU A 689 7.11 -32.49 -36.62
N LEU A 690 6.08 -33.32 -36.78
CA LEU A 690 6.06 -34.49 -37.66
C LEU A 690 4.97 -34.40 -38.74
N ASN A 691 4.15 -33.35 -38.70
CA ASN A 691 3.18 -33.07 -39.75
C ASN A 691 3.92 -32.60 -41.00
N PRO A 692 3.85 -33.35 -42.12
CA PRO A 692 4.57 -33.00 -43.34
C PRO A 692 4.24 -31.60 -43.88
N ASN A 693 3.06 -31.06 -43.56
CA ASN A 693 2.61 -29.74 -44.01
C ASN A 693 3.12 -28.58 -43.13
N LYS A 694 3.73 -28.87 -41.97
CA LYS A 694 4.20 -27.88 -41.00
C LYS A 694 5.71 -27.98 -40.72
N MET A 695 6.35 -29.05 -41.17
CA MET A 695 7.79 -29.23 -41.07
C MET A 695 8.54 -28.28 -42.02
N GLU A 696 9.70 -27.78 -41.57
CA GLU A 696 10.58 -26.93 -42.39
C GLU A 696 11.23 -27.73 -43.53
N SER A 697 11.70 -28.94 -43.23
CA SER A 697 12.27 -29.88 -44.20
C SER A 697 11.83 -31.32 -43.91
N PRO A 698 11.46 -32.12 -44.93
CA PRO A 698 11.20 -33.55 -44.76
C PRO A 698 12.40 -34.34 -44.25
N GLU A 699 13.63 -33.85 -44.45
CA GLU A 699 14.86 -34.50 -44.00
C GLU A 699 15.01 -34.47 -42.47
N ASP A 700 14.32 -33.54 -41.79
CA ASP A 700 14.32 -33.42 -40.34
C ASP A 700 13.38 -34.42 -39.64
N ALA A 701 12.60 -35.21 -40.39
CA ALA A 701 11.59 -36.12 -39.83
C ALA A 701 12.18 -37.07 -38.78
N CYS A 702 13.31 -37.69 -39.09
CA CYS A 702 13.98 -38.62 -38.17
C CYS A 702 14.48 -37.90 -36.92
N ASN A 703 15.11 -36.73 -37.08
CA ASN A 703 15.63 -35.95 -35.96
C ASN A 703 14.52 -35.41 -35.05
N ASN A 704 13.40 -34.95 -35.63
CA ASN A 704 12.22 -34.49 -34.89
C ASN A 704 11.56 -35.66 -34.16
N ALA A 705 11.52 -36.86 -34.76
CA ALA A 705 10.95 -38.05 -34.15
C ALA A 705 11.79 -38.54 -32.96
N GLU A 706 13.12 -38.61 -33.12
CA GLU A 706 14.03 -38.98 -32.03
C GLU A 706 13.93 -38.01 -30.85
N PHE A 707 13.91 -36.71 -31.14
CA PHE A 707 13.76 -35.69 -30.10
C PHE A 707 12.40 -35.74 -29.42
N LEU A 708 11.32 -35.92 -30.19
CA LEU A 708 9.98 -36.10 -29.62
C LEU A 708 9.91 -37.32 -28.69
N LEU A 709 10.48 -38.46 -29.11
CA LEU A 709 10.53 -39.66 -28.28
C LEU A 709 11.34 -39.44 -27.00
N GLN A 710 12.50 -38.76 -27.08
CA GLN A 710 13.29 -38.41 -25.91
C GLN A 710 12.48 -37.55 -24.93
N VAL A 711 11.80 -36.51 -25.43
CA VAL A 711 10.94 -35.64 -24.61
C VAL A 711 9.83 -36.45 -23.95
N LEU A 712 9.17 -37.35 -24.69
CA LEU A 712 8.11 -38.20 -24.16
C LEU A 712 8.61 -39.14 -23.06
N ASP A 713 9.80 -39.73 -23.23
CA ASP A 713 10.44 -40.57 -22.21
C ASP A 713 10.79 -39.75 -20.96
N GLU A 714 11.35 -38.56 -21.12
CA GLU A 714 11.68 -37.67 -20.00
C GLU A 714 10.43 -37.24 -19.22
N VAL A 715 9.36 -36.84 -19.94
CA VAL A 715 8.06 -36.50 -19.33
C VAL A 715 7.51 -37.69 -18.55
N THR A 716 7.47 -38.86 -19.18
CA THR A 716 6.92 -40.07 -18.58
C THR A 716 7.71 -40.46 -17.33
N HIS A 717 9.03 -40.47 -17.41
CA HIS A 717 9.91 -40.80 -16.30
C HIS A 717 9.75 -39.81 -15.13
N SER A 718 9.67 -38.52 -15.43
CA SER A 718 9.50 -37.46 -14.42
C SER A 718 8.16 -37.57 -13.67
N ILE A 719 7.08 -37.91 -14.37
CA ILE A 719 5.76 -38.17 -13.75
C ILE A 719 5.86 -39.33 -12.76
N PHE A 720 6.48 -40.45 -13.14
CA PHE A 720 6.61 -41.62 -12.27
C PHE A 720 7.48 -41.36 -11.04
N LEU A 721 8.56 -40.58 -11.17
CA LEU A 721 9.42 -40.20 -10.05
C LEU A 721 8.75 -39.18 -9.11
N SER A 722 7.75 -38.44 -9.58
CA SER A 722 7.05 -37.41 -8.81
C SER A 722 5.84 -37.93 -8.03
N ALA A 723 5.66 -39.25 -7.91
CA ALA A 723 4.50 -39.86 -7.25
C ALA A 723 4.29 -39.39 -5.80
N GLU A 724 5.36 -39.08 -5.06
CA GLU A 724 5.26 -38.56 -3.69
C GLU A 724 4.79 -37.09 -3.61
N ALA A 725 4.93 -36.33 -4.69
CA ALA A 725 4.38 -34.98 -4.80
C ALA A 725 2.87 -34.98 -5.13
N CYS A 726 2.31 -36.13 -5.55
CA CYS A 726 0.88 -36.25 -5.80
C CYS A 726 0.09 -36.16 -4.48
N PRO A 727 -0.97 -35.32 -4.40
CA PRO A 727 -1.77 -35.16 -3.20
C PRO A 727 -2.29 -36.48 -2.64
N LYS A 728 -2.16 -36.69 -1.32
CA LYS A 728 -2.56 -37.94 -0.64
C LYS A 728 -4.03 -38.29 -0.88
N THR A 729 -4.91 -37.29 -0.95
CA THR A 729 -6.34 -37.48 -1.22
C THR A 729 -6.59 -37.99 -2.63
N VAL A 730 -5.88 -37.45 -3.63
CA VAL A 730 -5.95 -37.95 -5.02
C VAL A 730 -5.40 -39.37 -5.10
N ARG A 731 -4.26 -39.66 -4.46
CA ARG A 731 -3.71 -41.03 -4.36
C ARG A 731 -4.73 -42.00 -3.76
N TYR A 732 -5.45 -41.58 -2.71
CA TYR A 732 -6.50 -42.37 -2.09
C TYR A 732 -7.68 -42.63 -3.05
N ILE A 733 -8.20 -41.60 -3.72
CA ILE A 733 -9.32 -41.73 -4.68
C ILE A 733 -8.92 -42.64 -5.85
N CYS A 734 -7.75 -42.42 -6.46
CA CYS A 734 -7.23 -43.27 -7.53
C CYS A 734 -6.99 -44.70 -7.05
N GLY A 735 -6.54 -44.90 -5.81
CA GLY A 735 -6.39 -46.22 -5.22
C GLY A 735 -7.73 -46.93 -4.98
N CYS A 736 -8.80 -46.19 -4.67
CA CYS A 736 -10.15 -46.76 -4.60
C CYS A 736 -10.63 -47.18 -6.00
N LEU A 737 -10.48 -46.29 -7.00
CA LEU A 737 -10.80 -46.60 -8.41
C LEU A 737 -10.07 -47.85 -8.89
N GLN A 738 -8.77 -47.97 -8.63
CA GLN A 738 -7.98 -49.12 -9.01
C GLN A 738 -8.50 -50.43 -8.40
N ARG A 739 -8.99 -50.41 -7.15
CA ARG A 739 -9.53 -51.61 -6.49
C ARG A 739 -10.94 -51.99 -6.95
N CYS A 740 -11.71 -51.04 -7.46
CA CYS A 740 -13.08 -51.28 -7.92
C CYS A 740 -13.13 -51.69 -9.40
N VAL A 741 -12.15 -51.30 -10.21
CA VAL A 741 -12.08 -51.59 -11.65
C VAL A 741 -11.28 -52.86 -11.97
N VAL A 742 -10.34 -53.24 -11.09
CA VAL A 742 -9.59 -54.51 -11.14
C VAL A 742 -10.37 -55.59 -10.40
#